data_AF-A0A543CTJ6-F1
#
_entry.id   AF-A0A543CTJ6-F1
#
_cell.length_a   1.000
_cell.length_b   1.000
_cell.length_c   1.000
_cell.angle_alpha   90.00
_cell.angle_beta   90.00
_cell.angle_gamma   90.00
#
_symmetry.space_group_name_H-M   'P 1'
#
loop_
_entity.id
_entity.type
_entity.pdbx_description
1 polymer ?
#
loop_
_entity_poly.entity_id
_entity_poly.type
_entity_poly.pdbx_seq_one_letter_code
_entity_poly.pdbx_strand_id
1 'polypeptide(L)'
;MPRVRPRRTLDSLRSLIVVLVTLTGLIAASAAVAPPGHAAPVLLSQGRPTTASSTENAGTPASAATDGDAGTRWSSAAADPQWVRVDLGTSSAISQVVLQWEAAYATAFQVQTSTDGNSWTSIYSTTAGTGGTQTLNVTGTGRYVRMYGTGRATAYGYSLWEFKVYGAGASATCGTADTALHRPATASSAENAGTPATSATDGDAGTRWSSGFGDPQWLQVDLGSSQQVCGARLDWEAAYATAFQIQVSDNASTWTTIYSTTTGTGGAQALNITGTGRYVRMYGTARATPYGYSLWEFAVFTVGGGDGGGGGGDGSCPWVGSTAPVSQRVAQLMAQMTQDQKISMLHGNGSSSPYIGNTSAIPSLCVPALGLHDGPGGVGDGFGGVTQLPAPVAGAATFDTALEQQYGVVAGSEFKGKGADVALGPTLNIDRDPRWGRGFESFSEDPYLTSQMAVAQIKGVQSQGVMAQAKHAAVYNQETYRNGASDNAIVDTHTLQEIYLPGFQAAVTQGATASVMCGYSVINGTFACQHPYILNTALYQQAGFGGFVTSDWGALHSAAPAANAGMTMEMPGSAFFGDQLRQAVASGQVSQATLDTMVSRVLTQMFAFGLFDHAKTGTPGAIVTTDAHKTTARQIAEESTVLLKNAGVLPLSTSTTKKIAVIGTDGGAGVASVGGGSATVTSSGTVSPLTGITSRAGSGATVQYEAADGSGGIDRAVALAKTVDVPIVFGTYPQNEGTDNTSIDLPGQQNQLISSVAAANPKTIVVLHTGSAVTMPWLNQVAGVLEGWYSGQEVGNALAAILFGDVSPSGKLPVTFPASLADVPAHTTAQWPGANNQVQYSEGVDVGYRWYDAKNITPLFPFGYGLSYTNFGFGGLQVGALGSGGATVTATVTNTGSRAGAEVAQLYVGDPASTGEPVHQLKGFQRVELQPGESQTVRFTVTARDLAHWADSAGGWTTTPGTYQILVGDSSRNLPLSGSINVASTLRSDVAGTPSRGGTVTVANPYGMSSPVGAKVSLPVTARSTAGGRLTFSATGLPAGLSISRAGIISGAAHHAGTGTVTVTATDAGGAAGTATFVWTTTKAADRPRADH
;
A
#
# COMPACT_ATOMS: atom_id res chain seq x y z
N MET A 1 44.96 42.93 -25.46
CA MET A 1 46.42 43.18 -25.20
C MET A 1 46.57 44.58 -24.58
N PRO A 2 47.55 44.89 -23.70
CA PRO A 2 48.06 44.14 -22.54
C PRO A 2 48.24 44.98 -21.24
N ARG A 3 48.33 44.26 -20.09
CA ARG A 3 49.06 44.52 -18.80
C ARG A 3 48.67 45.73 -17.92
N VAL A 4 48.41 45.48 -16.62
CA VAL A 4 49.35 45.60 -15.48
C VAL A 4 48.74 44.92 -14.22
N ARG A 5 49.57 44.17 -13.47
CA ARG A 5 49.34 43.60 -12.10
C ARG A 5 50.09 44.50 -11.08
N PRO A 6 49.74 44.56 -9.77
CA PRO A 6 50.35 43.61 -8.82
C PRO A 6 49.60 43.25 -7.50
N ARG A 7 49.90 42.01 -7.03
CA ARG A 7 50.13 41.52 -5.62
C ARG A 7 49.02 41.68 -4.56
N ARG A 8 48.81 40.79 -3.58
CA ARG A 8 49.23 39.43 -3.15
C ARG A 8 48.41 39.16 -1.85
N THR A 9 48.06 37.89 -1.59
CA THR A 9 47.56 37.21 -0.35
C THR A 9 46.22 36.51 -0.63
N LEU A 10 45.91 35.26 -0.27
CA LEU A 10 46.54 34.20 0.50
C LEU A 10 46.29 32.86 -0.23
N ASP A 11 47.29 31.99 -0.31
CA ASP A 11 47.11 30.55 -0.55
C ASP A 11 47.76 29.82 0.63
N SER A 12 46.96 29.08 1.40
CA SER A 12 47.40 28.12 2.40
C SER A 12 46.30 27.08 2.57
N LEU A 13 46.70 25.81 2.53
CA LEU A 13 45.89 24.57 2.65
C LEU A 13 45.40 23.93 1.34
N ARG A 14 46.37 23.56 0.49
CA ARG A 14 46.34 22.29 -0.25
C ARG A 14 47.66 21.55 0.01
N SER A 15 47.62 20.50 0.81
CA SER A 15 48.40 19.25 0.67
C SER A 15 48.23 18.39 1.93
N LEU A 16 47.63 17.21 1.76
CA LEU A 16 47.75 15.94 2.53
C LEU A 16 46.50 15.12 2.12
N ILE A 17 46.49 13.93 1.52
CA ILE A 17 47.47 12.86 1.28
C ILE A 17 46.99 12.14 0.00
N VAL A 18 47.85 12.07 -1.01
CA VAL A 18 47.78 11.07 -2.10
C VAL A 18 48.93 10.10 -1.82
N VAL A 19 48.57 8.96 -1.24
CA VAL A 19 49.33 7.73 -0.97
C VAL A 19 48.24 6.67 -1.17
N LEU A 20 48.22 5.72 -2.10
CA LEU A 20 49.28 4.97 -2.76
C LEU A 20 48.69 4.37 -4.07
N VAL A 21 49.18 4.79 -5.24
CA VAL A 21 49.04 4.04 -6.51
C VAL A 21 50.45 3.72 -6.98
N THR A 22 50.99 2.60 -6.49
CA THR A 22 52.15 1.89 -7.05
C THR A 22 52.30 0.55 -6.33
N LEU A 23 51.57 -0.50 -6.74
CA LEU A 23 52.04 -1.88 -6.63
C LEU A 23 51.19 -2.84 -7.51
N THR A 24 51.30 -2.71 -8.82
CA THR A 24 50.86 -3.75 -9.77
C THR A 24 51.86 -3.85 -10.90
N GLY A 25 52.75 -4.85 -10.82
CA GLY A 25 53.69 -5.18 -11.89
C GLY A 25 54.87 -6.05 -11.45
N LEU A 26 54.84 -7.32 -11.89
CA LEU A 26 55.90 -8.35 -11.90
C LEU A 26 56.19 -9.15 -10.62
N ILE A 27 55.42 -10.23 -10.43
CA ILE A 27 56.00 -11.58 -10.33
C ILE A 27 55.27 -12.46 -11.35
N ALA A 28 55.96 -12.84 -12.41
CA ALA A 28 55.55 -13.86 -13.37
C ALA A 28 56.34 -15.14 -13.10
N ALA A 29 55.74 -16.28 -13.47
CA ALA A 29 56.18 -17.68 -13.34
C ALA A 29 55.85 -18.32 -11.98
N SER A 30 54.83 -19.17 -11.84
CA SER A 30 54.48 -20.32 -12.69
C SER A 30 53.00 -20.67 -12.51
N ALA A 31 52.23 -20.61 -13.60
CA ALA A 31 50.86 -21.10 -13.63
C ALA A 31 50.87 -22.62 -13.79
N ALA A 32 50.64 -23.35 -12.70
CA ALA A 32 50.04 -24.67 -12.81
C ALA A 32 48.54 -24.45 -13.04
N VAL A 33 48.07 -24.77 -14.24
CA VAL A 33 46.64 -24.85 -14.55
C VAL A 33 46.04 -25.90 -13.60
N ALA A 34 45.30 -25.46 -12.60
CA ALA A 34 44.42 -26.36 -11.86
C ALA A 34 43.34 -26.83 -12.85
N PRO A 35 43.11 -28.15 -13.01
CA PRO A 35 42.02 -28.63 -13.85
C PRO A 35 40.69 -28.14 -13.29
N PRO A 36 39.65 -27.96 -14.13
CA PRO A 36 38.34 -27.57 -13.66
C PRO A 36 37.89 -28.51 -12.54
N GLY A 37 37.54 -27.93 -11.39
CA GLY A 37 36.98 -28.67 -10.26
C GLY A 37 35.72 -29.39 -10.71
N HIS A 38 35.84 -30.70 -10.95
CA HIS A 38 34.69 -31.56 -11.18
C HIS A 38 33.93 -31.69 -9.85
N ALA A 39 32.61 -31.52 -9.88
CA ALA A 39 31.76 -31.83 -8.75
C ALA A 39 32.06 -33.26 -8.24
N ALA A 40 32.04 -33.44 -6.91
CA ALA A 40 32.25 -34.77 -6.33
C ALA A 40 31.23 -35.77 -6.92
N PRO A 41 31.67 -36.96 -7.36
CA PRO A 41 30.78 -37.91 -8.02
C PRO A 41 29.70 -38.41 -7.02
N VAL A 42 28.43 -38.40 -7.45
CA VAL A 42 27.27 -38.72 -6.62
C VAL A 42 27.06 -40.24 -6.58
N LEU A 43 26.82 -40.83 -5.40
CA LEU A 43 26.52 -42.26 -5.23
C LEU A 43 25.09 -42.57 -5.71
N LEU A 44 24.95 -43.38 -6.77
CA LEU A 44 23.68 -43.67 -7.44
C LEU A 44 23.06 -45.02 -7.03
N SER A 45 23.84 -45.99 -6.56
CA SER A 45 23.39 -47.37 -6.33
C SER A 45 22.79 -47.66 -4.95
N GLN A 46 22.99 -46.80 -3.94
CA GLN A 46 22.57 -47.10 -2.58
C GLN A 46 21.04 -47.18 -2.45
N GLY A 47 20.54 -48.23 -1.78
CA GLY A 47 19.12 -48.52 -1.57
C GLY A 47 18.34 -48.92 -2.83
N ARG A 48 19.00 -49.05 -3.99
CA ARG A 48 18.35 -49.34 -5.27
C ARG A 48 17.98 -50.82 -5.41
N PRO A 49 16.96 -51.16 -6.22
CA PRO A 49 16.63 -52.55 -6.51
C PRO A 49 17.81 -53.30 -7.11
N THR A 50 18.27 -54.32 -6.39
CA THR A 50 19.43 -55.12 -6.76
C THR A 50 19.05 -56.59 -6.89
N THR A 51 19.44 -57.20 -8.01
CA THR A 51 19.18 -58.60 -8.33
C THR A 51 20.48 -59.29 -8.71
N ALA A 52 20.55 -60.60 -8.58
CA ALA A 52 21.75 -61.37 -8.89
C ALA A 52 21.40 -62.65 -9.64
N SER A 53 22.40 -63.26 -10.28
CA SER A 53 22.28 -64.58 -10.91
C SER A 53 21.97 -65.69 -9.91
N SER A 54 22.47 -65.57 -8.68
CA SER A 54 22.19 -66.46 -7.57
C SER A 54 22.50 -65.80 -6.24
N THR A 55 22.06 -66.43 -5.15
CA THR A 55 22.40 -66.10 -3.77
C THR A 55 22.81 -67.37 -3.05
N GLU A 56 23.87 -67.32 -2.23
CA GLU A 56 24.37 -68.46 -1.47
C GLU A 56 23.31 -69.01 -0.49
N ASN A 57 22.60 -68.12 0.20
CA ASN A 57 21.45 -68.44 1.06
C ASN A 57 20.60 -67.17 1.31
N ALA A 58 19.52 -67.29 2.08
CA ALA A 58 18.60 -66.18 2.36
C ALA A 58 19.24 -65.03 3.19
N GLY A 59 20.35 -65.27 3.90
CA GLY A 59 21.06 -64.28 4.70
C GLY A 59 22.07 -63.42 3.93
N THR A 60 22.33 -63.72 2.65
CA THR A 60 23.26 -62.96 1.79
C THR A 60 22.61 -62.53 0.48
N PRO A 61 21.46 -61.82 0.53
CA PRO A 61 20.68 -61.47 -0.65
C PRO A 61 21.40 -60.45 -1.54
N ALA A 62 20.98 -60.33 -2.80
CA ALA A 62 21.54 -59.36 -3.74
C ALA A 62 21.42 -57.90 -3.26
N SER A 63 20.32 -57.56 -2.57
CA SER A 63 20.10 -56.22 -2.00
C SER A 63 21.17 -55.80 -0.99
N ALA A 64 21.80 -56.77 -0.32
CA ALA A 64 22.85 -56.52 0.66
C ALA A 64 24.18 -56.07 0.04
N ALA A 65 24.30 -56.03 -1.29
CA ALA A 65 25.44 -55.36 -1.94
C ALA A 65 25.23 -53.85 -2.11
N THR A 66 24.06 -53.31 -1.80
CA THR A 66 23.71 -51.91 -2.11
C THR A 66 22.93 -51.23 -0.98
N ASP A 67 22.78 -51.86 0.18
CA ASP A 67 21.99 -51.31 1.28
C ASP A 67 22.74 -50.22 2.07
N GLY A 68 24.06 -50.09 1.88
CA GLY A 68 24.90 -49.13 2.56
C GLY A 68 25.34 -49.59 3.94
N ASP A 69 25.09 -50.84 4.32
CA ASP A 69 25.52 -51.44 5.58
C ASP A 69 26.78 -52.29 5.35
N ALA A 70 27.91 -51.82 5.89
CA ALA A 70 29.18 -52.54 5.76
C ALA A 70 29.22 -53.90 6.52
N GLY A 71 28.17 -54.24 7.27
CA GLY A 71 28.01 -55.51 7.98
C GLY A 71 27.21 -56.58 7.22
N THR A 72 26.56 -56.23 6.11
CA THR A 72 25.78 -57.16 5.27
C THR A 72 26.47 -57.36 3.92
N ARG A 73 26.19 -58.47 3.23
CA ARG A 73 26.81 -58.75 1.93
C ARG A 73 25.93 -59.59 1.02
N TRP A 74 26.12 -59.42 -0.27
CA TRP A 74 25.71 -60.43 -1.24
C TRP A 74 26.78 -61.53 -1.35
N SER A 75 26.35 -62.78 -1.46
CA SER A 75 27.18 -63.92 -1.86
C SER A 75 26.47 -64.70 -2.96
N SER A 76 27.21 -65.16 -3.98
CA SER A 76 26.69 -66.02 -5.05
C SER A 76 27.03 -67.50 -4.84
N ALA A 77 26.38 -68.37 -5.61
CA ALA A 77 26.72 -69.78 -5.70
C ALA A 77 28.14 -70.00 -6.24
N ALA A 78 28.73 -71.16 -5.92
CA ALA A 78 30.06 -71.55 -6.35
C ALA A 78 30.12 -72.00 -7.85
N ALA A 79 29.59 -71.19 -8.78
CA ALA A 79 29.80 -71.32 -10.24
C ALA A 79 30.36 -70.04 -10.90
N ASP A 80 30.87 -70.15 -12.13
CA ASP A 80 31.26 -69.03 -13.02
C ASP A 80 30.49 -69.17 -14.35
N PRO A 81 29.92 -68.10 -14.91
CA PRO A 81 29.89 -66.73 -14.40
C PRO A 81 28.80 -66.50 -13.34
N GLN A 82 28.94 -65.45 -12.52
CA GLN A 82 27.87 -64.90 -11.68
C GLN A 82 27.83 -63.39 -11.80
N TRP A 83 26.69 -62.78 -11.49
CA TRP A 83 26.53 -61.34 -11.54
C TRP A 83 25.60 -60.80 -10.46
N VAL A 84 25.83 -59.54 -10.08
CA VAL A 84 24.91 -58.72 -9.30
C VAL A 84 24.69 -57.41 -10.05
N ARG A 85 23.41 -57.02 -10.21
CA ARG A 85 22.99 -55.83 -10.95
C ARG A 85 22.11 -54.93 -10.11
N VAL A 86 22.31 -53.63 -10.25
CA VAL A 86 21.51 -52.57 -9.64
C VAL A 86 20.71 -51.83 -10.72
N ASP A 87 19.43 -51.54 -10.45
CA ASP A 87 18.58 -50.67 -11.26
C ASP A 87 18.60 -49.24 -10.69
N LEU A 88 19.23 -48.30 -11.39
CA LEU A 88 19.34 -46.90 -10.97
C LEU A 88 18.01 -46.13 -11.13
N GLY A 89 16.97 -46.75 -11.70
CA GLY A 89 15.65 -46.18 -11.96
C GLY A 89 15.58 -45.35 -13.25
N THR A 90 16.67 -44.69 -13.64
CA THR A 90 16.81 -43.94 -14.90
C THR A 90 18.21 -44.11 -15.49
N SER A 91 18.37 -43.88 -16.79
CA SER A 91 19.67 -43.94 -17.44
C SER A 91 20.56 -42.79 -16.97
N SER A 92 21.70 -43.11 -16.35
CA SER A 92 22.62 -42.14 -15.76
C SER A 92 24.02 -42.28 -16.31
N ALA A 93 24.77 -41.17 -16.34
CA ALA A 93 26.19 -41.17 -16.67
C ALA A 93 26.99 -41.74 -15.49
N ILE A 94 27.80 -42.77 -15.74
CA ILE A 94 28.61 -43.46 -14.74
C ILE A 94 30.05 -42.99 -14.87
N SER A 95 30.62 -42.53 -13.76
CA SER A 95 31.99 -42.00 -13.68
C SER A 95 32.91 -42.86 -12.82
N GLN A 96 32.36 -43.64 -11.88
CA GLN A 96 33.14 -44.52 -11.01
C GLN A 96 32.31 -45.69 -10.49
N VAL A 97 32.96 -46.84 -10.28
CA VAL A 97 32.39 -47.99 -9.57
C VAL A 97 33.35 -48.43 -8.49
N VAL A 98 32.86 -48.64 -7.26
CA VAL A 98 33.64 -49.21 -6.15
C VAL A 98 33.06 -50.57 -5.78
N LEU A 99 33.90 -51.60 -5.85
CA LEU A 99 33.58 -52.97 -5.44
C LEU A 99 34.31 -53.25 -4.12
N GLN A 100 33.55 -53.47 -3.04
CA GLN A 100 34.11 -53.87 -1.74
C GLN A 100 33.90 -55.36 -1.56
N TRP A 101 34.94 -56.13 -1.90
CA TRP A 101 34.91 -57.58 -1.84
C TRP A 101 35.05 -58.11 -0.42
N GLU A 102 34.41 -59.25 -0.17
CA GLU A 102 34.79 -60.15 0.91
C GLU A 102 36.05 -60.96 0.51
N ALA A 103 36.56 -61.86 1.35
CA ALA A 103 37.63 -62.78 0.99
C ALA A 103 37.34 -63.58 -0.30
N ALA A 104 36.07 -63.85 -0.62
CA ALA A 104 35.63 -64.49 -1.86
C ALA A 104 35.41 -63.46 -3.00
N TYR A 105 36.45 -63.17 -3.77
CA TYR A 105 36.46 -62.13 -4.82
C TYR A 105 36.70 -62.65 -6.25
N ALA A 106 36.53 -61.77 -7.25
CA ALA A 106 36.81 -62.07 -8.66
C ALA A 106 38.26 -61.77 -9.08
N THR A 107 38.95 -62.75 -9.68
CA THR A 107 40.18 -62.51 -10.45
C THR A 107 39.87 -62.03 -11.86
N ALA A 108 38.75 -62.46 -12.45
CA ALA A 108 38.29 -61.95 -13.74
C ALA A 108 36.83 -61.50 -13.67
N PHE A 109 36.55 -60.25 -14.07
CA PHE A 109 35.19 -59.69 -14.10
C PHE A 109 35.06 -58.52 -15.07
N GLN A 110 33.81 -58.18 -15.38
CA GLN A 110 33.43 -56.99 -16.12
C GLN A 110 32.47 -56.12 -15.29
N VAL A 111 32.55 -54.80 -15.47
CA VAL A 111 31.46 -53.89 -15.11
C VAL A 111 30.73 -53.55 -16.39
N GLN A 112 29.42 -53.79 -16.41
CA GLN A 112 28.60 -53.59 -17.60
C GLN A 112 27.43 -52.64 -17.32
N THR A 113 27.01 -51.92 -18.35
CA THR A 113 25.83 -51.05 -18.34
C THR A 113 24.79 -51.51 -19.34
N SER A 114 23.52 -51.22 -19.07
CA SER A 114 22.40 -51.52 -19.95
C SER A 114 21.27 -50.50 -19.74
N THR A 115 20.55 -50.15 -20.80
CA THR A 115 19.34 -49.30 -20.73
C THR A 115 18.07 -50.11 -20.47
N ASP A 116 18.04 -51.38 -20.91
CA ASP A 116 16.86 -52.26 -20.91
C ASP A 116 16.97 -53.47 -19.97
N GLY A 117 18.15 -53.69 -19.39
CA GLY A 117 18.45 -54.82 -18.49
C GLY A 117 18.75 -56.14 -19.21
N ASN A 118 18.71 -56.16 -20.55
CA ASN A 118 18.86 -57.34 -21.41
C ASN A 118 20.11 -57.24 -22.31
N SER A 119 20.35 -56.07 -22.90
CA SER A 119 21.48 -55.79 -23.79
C SER A 119 22.59 -55.10 -23.01
N TRP A 120 23.77 -55.72 -22.90
CA TRP A 120 24.83 -55.27 -22.00
C TRP A 120 26.10 -54.83 -22.75
N THR A 121 26.62 -53.67 -22.35
CA THR A 121 27.90 -53.12 -22.84
C THR A 121 28.91 -53.11 -21.71
N SER A 122 30.09 -53.70 -21.92
CA SER A 122 31.18 -53.64 -20.94
C SER A 122 31.83 -52.26 -20.93
N ILE A 123 31.87 -51.65 -19.74
CA ILE A 123 32.52 -50.34 -19.49
C ILE A 123 33.82 -50.50 -18.69
N TYR A 124 34.10 -51.72 -18.22
CA TYR A 124 35.37 -52.12 -17.61
C TYR A 124 35.51 -53.64 -17.67
N SER A 125 36.72 -54.14 -17.92
CA SER A 125 37.03 -55.58 -17.89
C SER A 125 38.42 -55.79 -17.31
N THR A 126 38.59 -56.82 -16.49
CA THR A 126 39.90 -57.25 -15.98
C THR A 126 39.98 -58.77 -15.84
N THR A 127 41.19 -59.32 -15.95
CA THR A 127 41.51 -60.72 -15.64
C THR A 127 42.53 -60.84 -14.49
N ALA A 128 42.83 -59.73 -13.81
CA ALA A 128 43.79 -59.64 -12.71
C ALA A 128 43.21 -58.86 -11.53
N GLY A 129 41.96 -59.13 -11.16
CA GLY A 129 41.31 -58.58 -9.97
C GLY A 129 42.04 -59.02 -8.69
N THR A 130 42.15 -58.11 -7.74
CA THR A 130 42.98 -58.26 -6.52
C THR A 130 42.17 -58.46 -5.24
N GLY A 131 40.83 -58.36 -5.31
CA GLY A 131 39.95 -58.35 -4.14
C GLY A 131 40.06 -57.05 -3.34
N GLY A 132 39.61 -57.08 -2.08
CA GLY A 132 39.55 -55.90 -1.22
C GLY A 132 38.61 -54.81 -1.74
N THR A 133 38.93 -53.54 -1.51
CA THR A 133 38.19 -52.42 -2.10
C THR A 133 38.82 -52.01 -3.43
N GLN A 134 38.12 -52.24 -4.52
CA GLN A 134 38.54 -51.85 -5.87
C GLN A 134 37.73 -50.65 -6.37
N THR A 135 38.37 -49.49 -6.48
CA THR A 135 37.80 -48.29 -7.07
C THR A 135 38.18 -48.21 -8.54
N LEU A 136 37.17 -48.22 -9.41
CA LEU A 136 37.29 -48.28 -10.87
C LEU A 136 36.77 -46.98 -11.45
N ASN A 137 37.63 -46.20 -12.09
CA ASN A 137 37.18 -45.07 -12.89
C ASN A 137 36.72 -45.60 -14.24
N VAL A 138 35.45 -45.37 -14.56
CA VAL A 138 34.78 -45.94 -15.74
C VAL A 138 33.97 -44.86 -16.42
N THR A 139 33.73 -45.02 -17.72
CA THR A 139 32.86 -44.12 -18.48
C THR A 139 31.80 -44.94 -19.18
N GLY A 140 30.54 -44.68 -18.85
CA GLY A 140 29.41 -45.40 -19.43
C GLY A 140 28.10 -44.69 -19.15
N THR A 141 27.03 -45.10 -19.84
CA THR A 141 25.66 -44.64 -19.57
C THR A 141 24.72 -45.83 -19.56
N GLY A 142 23.84 -45.89 -18.57
CA GLY A 142 22.84 -46.95 -18.47
C GLY A 142 21.94 -46.79 -17.27
N ARG A 143 20.78 -47.45 -17.32
CA ARG A 143 19.84 -47.56 -16.19
C ARG A 143 20.25 -48.69 -15.26
N TYR A 144 20.74 -49.79 -15.82
CA TYR A 144 21.23 -50.94 -15.07
C TYR A 144 22.74 -50.97 -15.12
N VAL A 145 23.36 -51.26 -13.97
CA VAL A 145 24.81 -51.49 -13.86
C VAL A 145 25.03 -52.81 -13.17
N ARG A 146 25.92 -53.67 -13.69
CA ARG A 146 26.22 -54.97 -13.07
C ARG A 146 27.71 -55.25 -12.99
N MET A 147 28.10 -55.93 -11.92
CA MET A 147 29.35 -56.68 -11.87
C MET A 147 29.09 -58.08 -12.43
N TYR A 148 29.86 -58.47 -13.44
CA TYR A 148 29.76 -59.77 -14.13
C TYR A 148 31.08 -60.52 -13.97
N GLY A 149 31.14 -61.40 -12.96
CA GLY A 149 32.31 -62.21 -12.64
C GLY A 149 32.43 -63.42 -13.56
N THR A 150 33.63 -63.64 -14.11
CA THR A 150 33.96 -64.75 -15.02
C THR A 150 35.11 -65.64 -14.56
N GLY A 151 35.86 -65.23 -13.53
CA GLY A 151 36.85 -66.09 -12.86
C GLY A 151 37.02 -65.71 -11.39
N ARG A 152 37.07 -66.70 -10.51
CA ARG A 152 37.12 -66.53 -9.06
C ARG A 152 38.52 -66.71 -8.49
N ALA A 153 38.77 -66.03 -7.38
CA ALA A 153 40.01 -66.15 -6.63
C ALA A 153 40.05 -67.35 -5.69
N THR A 154 38.90 -67.89 -5.32
CA THR A 154 38.75 -68.96 -4.33
C THR A 154 37.82 -70.06 -4.84
N ALA A 155 37.68 -71.16 -4.09
CA ALA A 155 36.71 -72.22 -4.38
C ALA A 155 35.25 -71.81 -4.10
N TYR A 156 35.03 -70.67 -3.43
CA TYR A 156 33.71 -70.13 -3.12
C TYR A 156 33.20 -69.24 -4.26
N GLY A 157 31.92 -68.81 -4.19
CA GLY A 157 31.34 -67.85 -5.14
C GLY A 157 31.97 -66.45 -5.06
N TYR A 158 31.31 -65.47 -5.66
CA TYR A 158 31.63 -64.05 -5.51
C TYR A 158 30.86 -63.44 -4.35
N SER A 159 31.50 -62.60 -3.54
CA SER A 159 30.86 -61.91 -2.45
C SER A 159 31.30 -60.44 -2.32
N LEU A 160 30.31 -59.55 -2.22
CA LEU A 160 30.50 -58.11 -2.10
C LEU A 160 29.79 -57.61 -0.84
N TRP A 161 30.54 -56.96 0.05
CA TRP A 161 30.00 -56.12 1.11
C TRP A 161 29.26 -54.94 0.50
N GLU A 162 29.84 -54.27 -0.50
CA GLU A 162 29.23 -53.12 -1.16
C GLU A 162 29.58 -53.04 -2.66
N PHE A 163 28.58 -52.65 -3.46
CA PHE A 163 28.63 -52.37 -4.89
C PHE A 163 28.16 -50.93 -5.15
N LYS A 164 29.11 -50.01 -5.14
CA LYS A 164 28.84 -48.57 -5.23
C LYS A 164 29.04 -48.08 -6.66
N VAL A 165 28.02 -47.47 -7.24
CA VAL A 165 28.06 -46.89 -8.59
C VAL A 165 27.90 -45.38 -8.45
N TYR A 166 28.86 -44.62 -8.98
CA TYR A 166 28.85 -43.17 -8.95
C TYR A 166 28.73 -42.57 -10.34
N GLY A 167 28.14 -41.38 -10.44
CA GLY A 167 27.89 -40.72 -11.71
C GLY A 167 27.83 -39.20 -11.64
N ALA A 168 27.82 -38.58 -12.83
CA ALA A 168 27.50 -37.17 -13.00
C ALA A 168 25.98 -37.02 -13.12
N GLY A 169 25.30 -37.07 -11.98
CA GLY A 169 23.87 -36.79 -11.86
C GLY A 169 23.66 -35.63 -10.91
N ALA A 170 22.82 -34.66 -11.30
CA ALA A 170 22.35 -33.60 -10.42
C ALA A 170 21.81 -34.21 -9.13
N SER A 171 22.38 -33.82 -7.99
CA SER A 171 21.90 -34.22 -6.68
C SER A 171 20.55 -33.55 -6.44
N ALA A 172 19.46 -34.29 -6.59
CA ALA A 172 18.17 -33.87 -6.05
C ALA A 172 18.07 -34.43 -4.62
N THR A 173 18.25 -33.56 -3.63
CA THR A 173 18.23 -33.89 -2.20
C THR A 173 16.82 -34.30 -1.77
N CYS A 174 16.69 -35.25 -0.84
CA CYS A 174 15.40 -35.57 -0.24
C CYS A 174 14.87 -34.36 0.52
N GLY A 175 13.62 -34.00 0.27
CA GLY A 175 12.99 -32.87 0.93
C GLY A 175 12.82 -33.03 2.43
N THR A 176 12.78 -31.90 3.15
CA THR A 176 12.44 -31.85 4.58
C THR A 176 10.98 -31.44 4.81
N ALA A 177 10.28 -30.94 3.78
CA ALA A 177 8.87 -30.55 3.86
C ALA A 177 7.94 -31.79 3.80
N ASP A 178 7.00 -31.85 4.72
CA ASP A 178 5.95 -32.87 4.70
C ASP A 178 4.95 -32.59 3.57
N THR A 179 5.04 -33.42 2.52
CA THR A 179 4.20 -33.35 1.32
C THR A 179 2.79 -33.89 1.57
N ALA A 180 2.59 -34.68 2.64
CA ALA A 180 1.28 -35.19 3.04
C ALA A 180 0.45 -34.18 3.84
N LEU A 181 1.07 -33.11 4.36
CA LEU A 181 0.40 -32.11 5.20
C LEU A 181 -0.79 -31.44 4.46
N HIS A 182 -1.95 -31.47 5.11
CA HIS A 182 -3.28 -31.02 4.66
C HIS A 182 -3.78 -31.63 3.34
N ARG A 183 -3.18 -32.73 2.88
CA ARG A 183 -3.64 -33.43 1.68
C ARG A 183 -4.88 -34.29 1.97
N PRO A 184 -5.72 -34.56 0.96
CA PRO A 184 -6.84 -35.47 1.12
C PRO A 184 -6.37 -36.85 1.58
N ALA A 185 -6.82 -37.27 2.76
CA ALA A 185 -6.51 -38.58 3.33
C ALA A 185 -7.76 -39.44 3.44
N THR A 186 -7.61 -40.75 3.19
CA THR A 186 -8.66 -41.76 3.35
C THR A 186 -8.08 -42.98 4.04
N ALA A 187 -8.92 -43.76 4.72
CA ALA A 187 -8.49 -44.93 5.46
C ALA A 187 -9.45 -46.10 5.27
N SER A 188 -9.00 -47.31 5.59
CA SER A 188 -9.83 -48.51 5.60
C SER A 188 -11.00 -48.44 6.59
N SER A 189 -10.79 -47.74 7.72
CA SER A 189 -11.82 -47.46 8.72
C SER A 189 -11.39 -46.30 9.62
N ALA A 190 -12.33 -45.78 10.42
CA ALA A 190 -12.07 -44.90 11.55
C ALA A 190 -12.75 -45.47 12.79
N GLU A 191 -12.12 -45.34 13.97
CA GLU A 191 -12.64 -45.82 15.25
C GLU A 191 -13.95 -45.11 15.61
N ASN A 192 -14.03 -43.80 15.36
CA ASN A 192 -15.23 -42.98 15.49
C ASN A 192 -15.09 -41.68 14.66
N ALA A 193 -16.12 -40.81 14.69
CA ALA A 193 -16.15 -39.57 13.90
C ALA A 193 -15.09 -38.52 14.34
N GLY A 194 -14.51 -38.65 15.53
CA GLY A 194 -13.49 -37.75 16.08
C GLY A 194 -12.04 -38.14 15.75
N THR A 195 -11.81 -39.27 15.08
CA THR A 195 -10.47 -39.73 14.67
C THR A 195 -10.38 -40.04 13.17
N PRO A 196 -10.78 -39.11 12.28
CA PRO A 196 -10.81 -39.34 10.85
C PRO A 196 -9.39 -39.46 10.25
N ALA A 197 -9.30 -40.02 9.04
CA ALA A 197 -8.03 -40.16 8.30
C ALA A 197 -7.26 -38.84 8.13
N THR A 198 -7.97 -37.73 7.96
CA THR A 198 -7.40 -36.39 7.78
C THR A 198 -6.62 -35.89 9.00
N SER A 199 -6.94 -36.40 10.19
CA SER A 199 -6.29 -36.02 11.46
C SER A 199 -4.91 -36.65 11.66
N ALA A 200 -4.44 -37.48 10.73
CA ALA A 200 -3.05 -37.93 10.70
C ALA A 200 -2.22 -37.19 9.65
N THR A 201 -2.75 -36.10 9.08
CA THR A 201 -2.07 -35.30 8.05
C THR A 201 -2.40 -33.81 8.22
N ASP A 202 -2.90 -33.36 9.37
CA ASP A 202 -3.35 -31.97 9.57
C ASP A 202 -2.35 -31.10 10.33
N GLY A 203 -1.20 -31.65 10.72
CA GLY A 203 -0.13 -30.93 11.40
C GLY A 203 -0.47 -30.58 12.84
N ASP A 204 -1.60 -31.05 13.38
CA ASP A 204 -2.00 -30.84 14.76
C ASP A 204 -1.64 -32.08 15.59
N ALA A 205 -0.55 -31.96 16.36
CA ALA A 205 -0.09 -33.01 17.28
C ALA A 205 -1.10 -33.40 18.38
N GLY A 206 -2.24 -32.69 18.50
CA GLY A 206 -3.35 -33.01 19.39
C GLY A 206 -4.46 -33.84 18.76
N THR A 207 -4.47 -34.07 17.44
CA THR A 207 -5.47 -34.89 16.74
C THR A 207 -4.83 -36.12 16.10
N ARG A 208 -5.63 -37.16 15.81
CA ARG A 208 -5.11 -38.42 15.26
C ARG A 208 -6.13 -39.15 14.40
N TRP A 209 -5.63 -39.94 13.46
CA TRP A 209 -6.41 -41.03 12.88
C TRP A 209 -6.30 -42.28 13.79
N SER A 210 -7.42 -42.97 14.01
CA SER A 210 -7.46 -44.28 14.66
C SER A 210 -8.35 -45.21 13.86
N SER A 211 -7.90 -46.44 13.61
CA SER A 211 -8.66 -47.46 12.86
C SER A 211 -9.48 -48.39 13.77
N GLY A 212 -10.39 -49.15 13.16
CA GLY A 212 -11.06 -50.28 13.81
C GLY A 212 -10.10 -51.41 14.19
N PHE A 213 -10.55 -52.30 15.08
CA PHE A 213 -9.70 -53.32 15.71
C PHE A 213 -9.55 -54.57 14.84
N GLY A 214 -8.66 -54.54 13.85
CA GLY A 214 -8.37 -55.70 13.01
C GLY A 214 -7.14 -55.50 12.12
N ASP A 215 -6.66 -56.60 11.53
CA ASP A 215 -5.53 -56.61 10.60
C ASP A 215 -5.99 -57.17 9.25
N PRO A 216 -5.69 -56.53 8.10
CA PRO A 216 -4.95 -55.27 7.96
C PRO A 216 -5.84 -54.02 8.12
N GLN A 217 -5.22 -52.87 8.40
CA GLN A 217 -5.81 -51.55 8.19
C GLN A 217 -4.81 -50.65 7.44
N TRP A 218 -5.31 -49.60 6.81
CA TRP A 218 -4.47 -48.67 6.07
C TRP A 218 -4.98 -47.23 6.17
N LEU A 219 -4.02 -46.30 6.08
CA LEU A 219 -4.21 -44.86 5.91
C LEU A 219 -3.45 -44.45 4.66
N GLN A 220 -4.14 -43.80 3.71
CA GLN A 220 -3.54 -43.29 2.49
C GLN A 220 -3.74 -41.79 2.34
N VAL A 221 -2.79 -41.15 1.67
CA VAL A 221 -2.80 -39.74 1.31
C VAL A 221 -2.66 -39.56 -0.20
N ASP A 222 -3.42 -38.64 -0.78
CA ASP A 222 -3.29 -38.21 -2.18
C ASP A 222 -2.37 -36.99 -2.28
N LEU A 223 -1.16 -37.17 -2.81
CA LEU A 223 -0.18 -36.10 -3.01
C LEU A 223 -0.57 -35.13 -4.15
N GLY A 224 -1.64 -35.43 -4.89
CA GLY A 224 -2.20 -34.61 -5.97
C GLY A 224 -1.64 -34.94 -7.36
N SER A 225 -0.41 -35.43 -7.45
CA SER A 225 0.24 -35.91 -8.68
C SER A 225 1.31 -36.96 -8.34
N SER A 226 1.79 -37.71 -9.33
CA SER A 226 2.82 -38.73 -9.10
C SER A 226 4.16 -38.07 -8.75
N GLN A 227 4.67 -38.34 -7.55
CA GLN A 227 5.87 -37.70 -7.01
C GLN A 227 6.91 -38.75 -6.63
N GLN A 228 8.20 -38.38 -6.71
CA GLN A 228 9.28 -39.23 -6.22
C GLN A 228 9.40 -39.09 -4.70
N VAL A 229 8.81 -40.02 -3.96
CA VAL A 229 8.94 -40.17 -2.51
C VAL A 229 10.37 -40.59 -2.17
N CYS A 230 10.97 -39.91 -1.20
CA CYS A 230 12.31 -40.17 -0.68
C CYS A 230 12.35 -40.39 0.84
N GLY A 231 11.23 -40.14 1.55
CA GLY A 231 11.11 -40.40 2.97
C GLY A 231 9.66 -40.48 3.44
N ALA A 232 9.44 -41.01 4.63
CA ALA A 232 8.19 -40.86 5.37
C ALA A 232 8.46 -40.79 6.88
N ARG A 233 7.57 -40.16 7.66
CA ARG A 233 7.59 -40.22 9.13
C ARG A 233 6.23 -40.68 9.64
N LEU A 234 6.24 -41.63 10.55
CA LEU A 234 5.04 -42.13 11.24
C LEU A 234 5.16 -41.76 12.72
N ASP A 235 4.26 -40.93 13.21
CA ASP A 235 4.20 -40.56 14.61
C ASP A 235 3.04 -41.34 15.26
N TRP A 236 3.35 -42.52 15.80
CA TRP A 236 2.37 -43.44 16.37
C TRP A 236 1.84 -42.98 17.74
N GLU A 237 0.58 -43.31 18.01
CA GLU A 237 0.04 -43.38 19.37
C GLU A 237 0.53 -44.68 20.07
N ALA A 238 0.16 -44.91 21.34
CA ALA A 238 0.44 -46.17 22.03
C ALA A 238 -0.09 -47.41 21.27
N ALA A 239 -1.13 -47.26 20.45
CA ALA A 239 -1.65 -48.28 19.55
C ALA A 239 -0.96 -48.23 18.16
N TYR A 240 0.15 -48.95 18.02
CA TYR A 240 1.02 -48.95 16.83
C TYR A 240 1.11 -50.31 16.12
N ALA A 241 1.76 -50.32 14.93
CA ALA A 241 2.03 -51.54 14.17
C ALA A 241 3.41 -52.16 14.50
N THR A 242 3.45 -53.46 14.85
CA THR A 242 4.70 -54.23 14.85
C THR A 242 5.09 -54.68 13.45
N ALA A 243 4.12 -54.93 12.55
CA ALA A 243 4.39 -55.16 11.14
C ALA A 243 3.55 -54.23 10.25
N PHE A 244 4.21 -53.53 9.33
CA PHE A 244 3.56 -52.63 8.37
C PHE A 244 4.41 -52.43 7.10
N GLN A 245 3.77 -51.88 6.09
CA GLN A 245 4.37 -51.51 4.82
C GLN A 245 4.10 -50.04 4.50
N ILE A 246 5.02 -49.39 3.78
CA ILE A 246 4.72 -48.17 3.03
C ILE A 246 4.60 -48.54 1.57
N GLN A 247 3.51 -48.12 0.95
CA GLN A 247 3.21 -48.43 -0.44
C GLN A 247 2.91 -47.15 -1.22
N VAL A 248 3.21 -47.17 -2.51
CA VAL A 248 2.89 -46.09 -3.45
C VAL A 248 2.00 -46.59 -4.58
N SER A 249 1.19 -45.71 -5.15
CA SER A 249 0.32 -45.99 -6.29
C SER A 249 0.08 -44.75 -7.14
N ASP A 250 -0.08 -44.89 -8.45
CA ASP A 250 -0.52 -43.78 -9.31
C ASP A 250 -2.05 -43.62 -9.35
N ASN A 251 -2.81 -44.66 -8.98
CA ASN A 251 -4.25 -44.75 -9.22
C ASN A 251 -5.07 -45.21 -8.00
N ALA A 252 -4.44 -45.32 -6.83
CA ALA A 252 -4.99 -45.82 -5.57
C ALA A 252 -5.56 -47.26 -5.60
N SER A 253 -5.36 -48.01 -6.69
CA SER A 253 -5.90 -49.36 -6.90
C SER A 253 -4.80 -50.42 -7.00
N THR A 254 -3.71 -50.10 -7.71
CA THR A 254 -2.53 -50.97 -7.85
C THR A 254 -1.40 -50.41 -6.99
N TRP A 255 -0.91 -51.20 -6.04
CA TRP A 255 0.03 -50.72 -5.03
C TRP A 255 1.39 -51.42 -5.13
N THR A 256 2.45 -50.62 -4.99
CA THR A 256 3.84 -51.09 -4.95
C THR A 256 4.40 -50.84 -3.56
N THR A 257 4.87 -51.90 -2.88
CA THR A 257 5.54 -51.76 -1.58
C THR A 257 6.94 -51.20 -1.74
N ILE A 258 7.20 -50.06 -1.09
CA ILE A 258 8.49 -49.35 -1.12
C ILE A 258 9.22 -49.41 0.23
N TYR A 259 8.55 -49.91 1.27
CA TYR A 259 9.14 -50.24 2.57
C TYR A 259 8.30 -51.31 3.26
N SER A 260 8.94 -52.19 4.02
CA SER A 260 8.26 -53.19 4.85
C SER A 260 9.08 -53.47 6.10
N THR A 261 8.41 -53.68 7.23
CA THR A 261 9.04 -54.11 8.48
C THR A 261 8.13 -55.07 9.24
N THR A 262 8.71 -55.94 10.06
CA THR A 262 8.01 -56.83 11.00
C THR A 262 8.41 -56.59 12.45
N THR A 263 9.22 -55.56 12.71
CA THR A 263 9.74 -55.21 14.04
C THR A 263 9.55 -53.72 14.33
N GLY A 264 8.40 -53.16 13.92
CA GLY A 264 8.01 -51.80 14.25
C GLY A 264 8.00 -51.56 15.76
N THR A 265 8.50 -50.40 16.18
CA THR A 265 8.75 -50.07 17.59
C THR A 265 7.73 -49.09 18.17
N GLY A 266 6.83 -48.54 17.35
CA GLY A 266 5.95 -47.43 17.72
C GLY A 266 6.71 -46.11 17.85
N GLY A 267 6.10 -45.11 18.49
CA GLY A 267 6.66 -43.76 18.63
C GLY A 267 6.84 -43.03 17.29
N ALA A 268 7.78 -42.09 17.22
CA ALA A 268 8.15 -41.41 15.98
C ALA A 268 9.14 -42.26 15.18
N GLN A 269 8.76 -42.68 13.97
CA GLN A 269 9.57 -43.50 13.08
C GLN A 269 9.80 -42.78 11.75
N ALA A 270 11.02 -42.27 11.55
CA ALA A 270 11.47 -41.72 10.28
C ALA A 270 12.03 -42.83 9.38
N LEU A 271 11.58 -42.88 8.14
CA LEU A 271 11.89 -43.92 7.16
C LEU A 271 12.54 -43.27 5.94
N ASN A 272 13.71 -43.77 5.55
CA ASN A 272 14.32 -43.47 4.25
C ASN A 272 13.79 -44.48 3.25
N ILE A 273 12.96 -44.02 2.32
CA ILE A 273 12.23 -44.89 1.37
C ILE A 273 12.36 -44.30 -0.02
N THR A 274 12.27 -45.09 -1.08
CA THR A 274 12.28 -44.54 -2.44
C THR A 274 11.20 -45.18 -3.29
N GLY A 275 10.33 -44.36 -3.85
CA GLY A 275 9.23 -44.80 -4.69
C GLY A 275 8.61 -43.65 -5.46
N THR A 276 7.90 -43.96 -6.54
CA THR A 276 7.17 -42.94 -7.30
C THR A 276 5.69 -43.31 -7.31
N GLY A 277 4.84 -42.35 -6.94
CA GLY A 277 3.40 -42.53 -6.97
C GLY A 277 2.67 -41.28 -6.52
N ARG A 278 1.40 -41.18 -6.90
CA ARG A 278 0.50 -40.11 -6.48
C ARG A 278 -0.07 -40.33 -5.08
N TYR A 279 -0.35 -41.58 -4.76
CA TYR A 279 -0.88 -42.00 -3.48
C TYR A 279 0.21 -42.69 -2.70
N VAL A 280 0.30 -42.38 -1.40
CA VAL A 280 1.18 -43.07 -0.46
C VAL A 280 0.33 -43.58 0.68
N ARG A 281 0.55 -44.81 1.13
CA ARG A 281 -0.19 -45.37 2.25
C ARG A 281 0.69 -46.12 3.24
N MET A 282 0.35 -45.99 4.52
CA MET A 282 0.72 -46.94 5.56
C MET A 282 -0.26 -48.10 5.51
N TYR A 283 0.25 -49.33 5.39
CA TYR A 283 -0.52 -50.57 5.34
C TYR A 283 -0.08 -51.48 6.48
N GLY A 284 -0.83 -51.47 7.59
CA GLY A 284 -0.55 -52.24 8.79
C GLY A 284 -0.99 -53.69 8.64
N THR A 285 -0.14 -54.64 9.04
CA THR A 285 -0.40 -56.09 8.93
C THR A 285 -0.30 -56.86 10.24
N ALA A 286 0.32 -56.29 11.28
CA ALA A 286 0.24 -56.81 12.64
C ALA A 286 0.27 -55.67 13.68
N ARG A 287 -0.66 -55.69 14.64
CA ARG A 287 -0.77 -54.69 15.72
C ARG A 287 0.09 -55.07 16.92
N ALA A 288 0.63 -54.05 17.59
CA ALA A 288 1.40 -54.21 18.83
C ALA A 288 0.52 -54.40 20.07
N THR A 289 -0.74 -53.98 19.99
CA THR A 289 -1.71 -54.00 21.09
C THR A 289 -3.04 -54.61 20.62
N PRO A 290 -3.99 -54.91 21.54
CA PRO A 290 -5.32 -55.36 21.15
C PRO A 290 -6.16 -54.31 20.40
N TYR A 291 -5.80 -53.02 20.50
CA TYR A 291 -6.47 -51.89 19.84
C TYR A 291 -6.10 -51.80 18.35
N GLY A 292 -6.75 -50.91 17.60
CA GLY A 292 -6.45 -50.64 16.18
C GLY A 292 -5.09 -49.96 15.96
N TYR A 293 -4.80 -49.55 14.73
CA TYR A 293 -3.67 -48.68 14.42
C TYR A 293 -4.04 -47.21 14.62
N SER A 294 -3.16 -46.41 15.21
CA SER A 294 -3.41 -45.00 15.46
C SER A 294 -2.16 -44.14 15.23
N LEU A 295 -2.30 -43.08 14.42
CA LEU A 295 -1.23 -42.15 14.04
C LEU A 295 -1.63 -40.72 14.40
N TRP A 296 -0.79 -40.05 15.19
CA TRP A 296 -0.86 -38.60 15.39
C TRP A 296 -0.51 -37.88 14.08
N GLU A 297 0.55 -38.33 13.40
CA GLU A 297 0.94 -37.78 12.09
C GLU A 297 1.51 -38.87 11.16
N PHE A 298 1.26 -38.69 9.87
CA PHE A 298 1.80 -39.48 8.77
C PHE A 298 2.38 -38.55 7.70
N ALA A 299 3.67 -38.25 7.84
CA ALA A 299 4.39 -37.38 6.94
C ALA A 299 5.01 -38.14 5.76
N VAL A 300 5.08 -37.51 4.59
CA VAL A 300 5.71 -38.04 3.38
C VAL A 300 6.67 -37.00 2.81
N PHE A 301 7.90 -37.38 2.48
CA PHE A 301 8.93 -36.50 1.93
C PHE A 301 9.24 -36.89 0.49
N THR A 302 9.39 -35.92 -0.41
CA THR A 302 9.70 -36.15 -1.83
C THR A 302 11.04 -35.52 -2.24
N VAL A 303 11.68 -36.09 -3.26
CA VAL A 303 12.93 -35.57 -3.84
C VAL A 303 12.68 -34.16 -4.37
N GLY A 304 13.50 -33.19 -3.93
CA GLY A 304 13.29 -31.77 -4.25
C GLY A 304 12.41 -31.01 -3.26
N GLY A 305 11.94 -31.63 -2.17
CA GLY A 305 11.10 -30.97 -1.15
C GLY A 305 11.88 -30.15 -0.11
N GLY A 306 12.83 -29.33 -0.54
CA GLY A 306 13.42 -28.29 0.31
C GLY A 306 13.14 -26.95 -0.37
N ASP A 307 12.31 -26.13 0.29
CA ASP A 307 11.69 -24.88 -0.15
C ASP A 307 10.43 -25.03 -1.04
N GLY A 308 9.28 -24.96 -0.37
CA GLY A 308 7.96 -24.94 -1.01
C GLY A 308 6.78 -24.74 -0.02
N GLY A 309 6.52 -23.60 0.62
CA GLY A 309 7.19 -22.31 0.61
C GLY A 309 7.59 -21.81 -0.76
N GLY A 310 6.73 -21.94 -1.77
CA GLY A 310 7.08 -21.62 -3.15
C GLY A 310 6.32 -22.45 -4.17
N GLY A 311 4.99 -22.36 -4.15
CA GLY A 311 4.25 -22.47 -5.40
C GLY A 311 4.87 -21.45 -6.35
N GLY A 312 5.59 -21.94 -7.35
CA GLY A 312 6.44 -21.08 -8.14
C GLY A 312 6.98 -21.77 -9.35
N GLY A 313 6.09 -22.15 -10.27
CA GLY A 313 6.51 -22.29 -11.66
C GLY A 313 5.95 -23.44 -12.50
N ASP A 314 4.72 -23.88 -12.30
CA ASP A 314 3.90 -24.44 -13.38
C ASP A 314 2.87 -23.44 -13.93
N GLY A 315 2.98 -22.15 -13.56
CA GLY A 315 2.20 -21.06 -14.14
C GLY A 315 0.72 -21.04 -13.73
N SER A 316 0.32 -21.87 -12.77
CA SER A 316 -1.02 -21.90 -12.20
C SER A 316 -1.06 -21.07 -10.91
N CYS A 317 -1.65 -19.88 -10.95
CA CYS A 317 -1.91 -19.01 -9.81
C CYS A 317 -3.40 -19.07 -9.43
N PRO A 318 -3.85 -19.93 -8.49
CA PRO A 318 -5.28 -20.20 -8.26
C PRO A 318 -6.08 -19.00 -7.75
N TRP A 319 -5.40 -17.97 -7.22
CA TRP A 319 -6.01 -16.70 -6.80
C TRP A 319 -6.33 -15.75 -7.97
N VAL A 320 -5.68 -15.93 -9.13
CA VAL A 320 -5.92 -15.12 -10.33
C VAL A 320 -7.26 -15.51 -10.96
N GLY A 321 -8.18 -14.56 -11.12
CA GLY A 321 -9.51 -14.80 -11.68
C GLY A 321 -10.45 -15.62 -10.77
N SER A 322 -10.05 -15.88 -9.52
CA SER A 322 -10.87 -16.55 -8.53
C SER A 322 -11.95 -15.63 -7.96
N THR A 323 -13.15 -16.17 -7.76
CA THR A 323 -14.28 -15.48 -7.13
C THR A 323 -14.29 -15.62 -5.61
N ALA A 324 -13.26 -16.25 -5.02
CA ALA A 324 -13.14 -16.37 -3.58
C ALA A 324 -13.00 -14.98 -2.92
N PRO A 325 -13.47 -14.81 -1.67
CA PRO A 325 -13.25 -13.59 -0.91
C PRO A 325 -11.78 -13.17 -0.93
N VAL A 326 -11.51 -11.85 -0.96
CA VAL A 326 -10.15 -11.30 -1.02
C VAL A 326 -9.27 -11.88 0.10
N SER A 327 -9.80 -11.97 1.32
CA SER A 327 -9.08 -12.55 2.46
C SER A 327 -8.63 -14.00 2.22
N GLN A 328 -9.44 -14.81 1.54
CA GLN A 328 -9.08 -16.19 1.20
C GLN A 328 -7.99 -16.23 0.12
N ARG A 329 -8.07 -15.36 -0.89
CA ARG A 329 -7.04 -15.25 -1.94
C ARG A 329 -5.70 -14.77 -1.36
N VAL A 330 -5.73 -13.80 -0.45
CA VAL A 330 -4.54 -13.35 0.30
C VAL A 330 -3.92 -14.52 1.08
N ALA A 331 -4.72 -15.28 1.83
CA ALA A 331 -4.24 -16.43 2.60
C ALA A 331 -3.63 -17.51 1.70
N GLN A 332 -4.26 -17.82 0.56
CA GLN A 332 -3.75 -18.77 -0.43
C GLN A 332 -2.39 -18.33 -1.00
N LEU A 333 -2.27 -17.07 -1.42
CA LEU A 333 -1.03 -16.53 -1.95
C LEU A 333 0.08 -16.50 -0.89
N MET A 334 -0.22 -16.00 0.31
CA MET A 334 0.72 -15.94 1.43
C MET A 334 1.27 -17.30 1.84
N ALA A 335 0.46 -18.35 1.76
CA ALA A 335 0.89 -19.73 2.02
C ALA A 335 1.90 -20.25 1.00
N GLN A 336 1.96 -19.66 -0.20
CA GLN A 336 2.93 -20.00 -1.24
C GLN A 336 4.16 -19.08 -1.24
N MET A 337 4.17 -18.00 -0.46
CA MET A 337 5.30 -17.07 -0.42
C MET A 337 6.43 -17.58 0.48
N THR A 338 7.66 -17.51 -0.03
CA THR A 338 8.87 -17.55 0.81
C THR A 338 8.94 -16.31 1.70
N GLN A 339 9.75 -16.37 2.76
CA GLN A 339 10.05 -15.19 3.57
C GLN A 339 10.70 -14.08 2.73
N ASP A 340 11.57 -14.43 1.79
CA ASP A 340 12.21 -13.48 0.86
C ASP A 340 11.21 -12.76 -0.02
N GLN A 341 10.24 -13.49 -0.57
CA GLN A 341 9.15 -12.93 -1.36
C GLN A 341 8.29 -11.99 -0.50
N LYS A 342 7.99 -12.38 0.75
CA LYS A 342 7.27 -11.52 1.71
C LYS A 342 8.01 -10.22 1.93
N ILE A 343 9.31 -10.28 2.25
CA ILE A 343 10.15 -9.10 2.49
C ILE A 343 10.27 -8.22 1.24
N SER A 344 10.40 -8.83 0.04
CA SER A 344 10.53 -8.08 -1.22
C SER A 344 9.32 -7.21 -1.57
N MET A 345 8.14 -7.51 -1.00
CA MET A 345 6.93 -6.69 -1.15
C MET A 345 6.90 -5.47 -0.23
N LEU A 346 7.76 -5.43 0.78
CA LEU A 346 7.75 -4.42 1.85
C LEU A 346 8.78 -3.31 1.62
N HIS A 347 9.36 -3.24 0.43
CA HIS A 347 10.29 -2.18 0.07
C HIS A 347 10.26 -1.89 -1.43
N GLY A 348 10.61 -0.67 -1.82
CA GLY A 348 10.84 -0.31 -3.21
C GLY A 348 12.12 -0.97 -3.75
N ASN A 349 12.24 -1.04 -5.07
CA ASN A 349 13.38 -1.66 -5.76
C ASN A 349 14.54 -0.67 -6.02
N GLY A 350 14.45 0.56 -5.51
CA GLY A 350 15.43 1.63 -5.67
C GLY A 350 15.39 2.35 -7.03
N SER A 351 14.57 1.90 -7.97
CA SER A 351 14.37 2.56 -9.26
C SER A 351 13.36 3.69 -9.15
N SER A 352 13.68 4.84 -9.75
CA SER A 352 12.73 5.95 -10.02
C SER A 352 12.13 5.87 -11.43
N SER A 353 12.21 4.71 -12.07
CA SER A 353 11.65 4.45 -13.39
C SER A 353 10.91 3.10 -13.42
N PRO A 354 9.73 3.02 -14.07
CA PRO A 354 9.05 4.11 -14.77
C PRO A 354 8.36 5.12 -13.84
N TYR A 355 8.03 4.75 -12.61
CA TYR A 355 7.40 5.64 -11.62
C TYR A 355 8.40 6.06 -10.55
N ILE A 356 8.11 7.08 -9.74
CA ILE A 356 9.07 7.51 -8.70
C ILE A 356 9.25 6.48 -7.58
N GLY A 357 8.25 5.60 -7.38
CA GLY A 357 8.32 4.45 -6.48
C GLY A 357 7.91 3.19 -7.21
N ASN A 358 8.73 2.14 -7.12
CA ASN A 358 8.45 0.87 -7.79
C ASN A 358 8.74 -0.29 -6.83
N THR A 359 7.83 -1.24 -6.74
CA THR A 359 8.11 -2.56 -6.14
C THR A 359 8.35 -3.58 -7.25
N SER A 360 9.10 -4.64 -6.93
CA SER A 360 9.36 -5.72 -7.89
C SER A 360 8.17 -6.67 -7.99
N ALA A 361 7.89 -7.15 -9.20
CA ALA A 361 6.94 -8.26 -9.40
C ALA A 361 7.51 -9.56 -8.78
N ILE A 362 6.62 -10.49 -8.44
CA ILE A 362 6.96 -11.87 -8.09
C ILE A 362 6.28 -12.79 -9.13
N PRO A 363 6.91 -13.01 -10.31
CA PRO A 363 6.27 -13.69 -11.43
C PRO A 363 5.85 -15.13 -11.11
N SER A 364 6.63 -15.82 -10.27
CA SER A 364 6.34 -17.19 -9.82
C SER A 364 5.02 -17.31 -9.06
N LEU A 365 4.50 -16.20 -8.52
CA LEU A 365 3.25 -16.10 -7.78
C LEU A 365 2.21 -15.19 -8.45
N CYS A 366 2.44 -14.81 -9.70
CA CYS A 366 1.61 -13.83 -10.43
C CYS A 366 1.36 -12.53 -9.65
N VAL A 367 2.27 -12.12 -8.75
CA VAL A 367 2.17 -10.83 -8.05
C VAL A 367 2.73 -9.77 -8.99
N PRO A 368 1.92 -8.81 -9.48
CA PRO A 368 2.43 -7.75 -10.32
C PRO A 368 3.31 -6.78 -9.52
N ALA A 369 4.17 -6.05 -10.23
CA ALA A 369 4.87 -4.89 -9.67
C ALA A 369 3.87 -3.78 -9.34
N LEU A 370 4.14 -2.99 -8.31
CA LEU A 370 3.41 -1.75 -8.02
C LEU A 370 4.21 -0.54 -8.50
N GLY A 371 3.53 0.36 -9.20
CA GLY A 371 4.03 1.70 -9.54
C GLY A 371 3.32 2.76 -8.70
N LEU A 372 4.08 3.50 -7.91
CA LEU A 372 3.61 4.61 -7.10
C LEU A 372 4.12 5.91 -7.72
N HIS A 373 3.23 6.87 -7.92
CA HIS A 373 3.61 8.12 -8.56
C HIS A 373 2.89 9.33 -7.95
N ASP A 374 3.58 10.46 -7.92
CA ASP A 374 3.03 11.73 -7.48
C ASP A 374 1.99 12.29 -8.44
N GLY A 375 1.11 13.18 -8.01
CA GLY A 375 0.98 13.76 -6.67
C GLY A 375 -0.47 14.17 -6.40
N PRO A 376 -0.70 15.18 -5.54
CA PRO A 376 -2.07 15.56 -5.18
C PRO A 376 -2.67 16.60 -6.13
N GLY A 377 -1.85 17.31 -6.91
CA GLY A 377 -2.23 18.28 -7.94
C GLY A 377 -2.66 17.68 -9.29
N GLY A 378 -2.77 16.35 -9.37
CA GLY A 378 -2.73 15.58 -10.62
C GLY A 378 -1.42 14.79 -10.75
N VAL A 379 -1.16 14.21 -11.91
CA VAL A 379 0.04 13.39 -12.17
C VAL A 379 1.29 14.29 -12.23
N GLY A 380 2.16 14.19 -11.23
CA GLY A 380 3.31 15.06 -10.97
C GLY A 380 4.64 14.56 -11.56
N ASP A 381 5.73 15.02 -10.95
CA ASP A 381 7.12 14.57 -11.19
C ASP A 381 7.54 14.39 -12.66
N GLY A 382 7.14 15.36 -13.49
CA GLY A 382 7.67 15.51 -14.85
C GLY A 382 6.99 14.64 -15.91
N PHE A 383 5.94 13.90 -15.58
CA PHE A 383 5.11 13.28 -16.63
C PHE A 383 4.36 14.36 -17.43
N GLY A 384 4.56 14.38 -18.75
CA GLY A 384 3.86 15.30 -19.67
C GLY A 384 2.54 14.72 -20.22
N GLY A 385 1.76 15.51 -20.97
CA GLY A 385 0.50 15.01 -21.57
C GLY A 385 -0.64 14.77 -20.58
N VAL A 386 -0.60 15.46 -19.44
CA VAL A 386 -1.53 15.40 -18.31
C VAL A 386 -2.21 16.76 -18.11
N THR A 387 -3.23 16.79 -17.27
CA THR A 387 -3.91 18.02 -16.87
C THR A 387 -3.27 18.57 -15.60
N GLN A 388 -2.77 19.81 -15.65
CA GLN A 388 -2.37 20.54 -14.46
C GLN A 388 -3.63 21.11 -13.80
N LEU A 389 -4.18 20.37 -12.85
CA LEU A 389 -5.33 20.79 -12.04
C LEU A 389 -4.92 21.94 -11.11
N PRO A 390 -5.89 22.73 -10.60
CA PRO A 390 -5.63 23.65 -9.51
C PRO A 390 -5.01 22.96 -8.30
N ALA A 391 -4.21 23.68 -7.54
CA ALA A 391 -3.63 23.15 -6.31
C ALA A 391 -4.72 22.76 -5.29
N PRO A 392 -4.49 21.77 -4.42
CA PRO A 392 -5.49 21.31 -3.44
C PRO A 392 -6.08 22.42 -2.54
N VAL A 393 -5.32 23.47 -2.20
CA VAL A 393 -5.87 24.63 -1.46
C VAL A 393 -6.95 25.37 -2.26
N ALA A 394 -6.80 25.44 -3.58
CA ALA A 394 -7.82 25.97 -4.48
C ALA A 394 -9.04 25.04 -4.52
N GLY A 395 -8.83 23.72 -4.60
CA GLY A 395 -9.90 22.73 -4.46
C GLY A 395 -10.70 22.94 -3.17
N ALA A 396 -10.02 23.09 -2.03
CA ALA A 396 -10.65 23.39 -0.74
C ALA A 396 -11.44 24.70 -0.72
N ALA A 397 -10.95 25.73 -1.41
CA ALA A 397 -11.62 27.03 -1.49
C ALA A 397 -12.99 26.97 -2.20
N THR A 398 -13.29 25.91 -2.94
CA THR A 398 -14.62 25.68 -3.52
C THR A 398 -15.69 25.35 -2.47
N PHE A 399 -15.30 24.75 -1.34
CA PHE A 399 -16.21 24.13 -0.36
C PHE A 399 -17.26 23.21 -1.04
N ASP A 400 -16.85 22.50 -2.10
CA ASP A 400 -17.71 21.63 -2.88
C ASP A 400 -17.12 20.21 -2.99
N THR A 401 -17.60 19.31 -2.13
CA THR A 401 -17.19 17.90 -2.14
C THR A 401 -17.58 17.16 -3.42
N ALA A 402 -18.60 17.61 -4.16
CA ALA A 402 -18.98 16.97 -5.42
C ALA A 402 -17.98 17.35 -6.52
N LEU A 403 -17.57 18.62 -6.58
CA LEU A 403 -16.53 19.07 -7.50
C LEU A 403 -15.15 18.47 -7.14
N GLU A 404 -14.82 18.36 -5.86
CA GLU A 404 -13.59 17.70 -5.39
C GLU A 404 -13.58 16.18 -5.70
N GLN A 405 -14.74 15.53 -5.69
CA GLN A 405 -14.82 14.15 -6.16
C GLN A 405 -14.55 14.06 -7.67
N GLN A 406 -15.00 15.04 -8.47
CA GLN A 406 -14.69 15.12 -9.90
C GLN A 406 -13.20 15.42 -10.14
N TYR A 407 -12.57 16.26 -9.32
CA TYR A 407 -11.12 16.45 -9.27
C TYR A 407 -10.43 15.08 -9.14
N GLY A 408 -10.82 14.29 -8.13
CA GLY A 408 -10.28 12.97 -7.90
C GLY A 408 -10.51 12.01 -9.08
N VAL A 409 -11.66 12.09 -9.76
CA VAL A 409 -11.93 11.29 -10.97
C VAL A 409 -10.97 11.64 -12.10
N VAL A 410 -10.74 12.94 -12.36
CA VAL A 410 -9.78 13.38 -13.38
C VAL A 410 -8.38 12.86 -13.04
N ALA A 411 -7.89 13.14 -11.83
CA ALA A 411 -6.57 12.70 -11.39
C ALA A 411 -6.43 11.17 -11.48
N GLY A 412 -7.37 10.41 -10.93
CA GLY A 412 -7.35 8.94 -10.97
C GLY A 412 -7.38 8.36 -12.39
N SER A 413 -8.14 8.98 -13.30
CA SER A 413 -8.19 8.55 -14.70
C SER A 413 -6.85 8.76 -15.41
N GLU A 414 -6.15 9.85 -15.10
CA GLU A 414 -4.85 10.16 -15.67
C GLU A 414 -3.76 9.27 -15.08
N PHE A 415 -3.75 9.03 -13.76
CA PHE A 415 -2.86 8.04 -13.14
C PHE A 415 -3.02 6.66 -13.78
N LYS A 416 -4.25 6.20 -13.96
CA LYS A 416 -4.55 4.95 -14.67
C LYS A 416 -4.04 4.96 -16.11
N GLY A 417 -4.28 6.05 -16.85
CA GLY A 417 -3.79 6.20 -18.22
C GLY A 417 -2.26 6.21 -18.31
N LYS A 418 -1.58 6.65 -17.26
CA LYS A 418 -0.13 6.57 -17.07
C LYS A 418 0.38 5.23 -16.56
N GLY A 419 -0.52 4.34 -16.15
CA GLY A 419 -0.21 3.05 -15.56
C GLY A 419 0.29 3.13 -14.13
N ALA A 420 0.08 4.21 -13.38
CA ALA A 420 0.35 4.20 -11.95
C ALA A 420 -0.73 3.38 -11.22
N ASP A 421 -0.33 2.58 -10.24
CA ASP A 421 -1.25 1.77 -9.41
C ASP A 421 -1.64 2.53 -8.13
N VAL A 422 -0.75 3.38 -7.63
CA VAL A 422 -0.95 4.22 -6.44
C VAL A 422 -0.69 5.67 -6.79
N ALA A 423 -1.67 6.52 -6.51
CA ALA A 423 -1.54 7.98 -6.54
C ALA A 423 -1.04 8.46 -5.17
N LEU A 424 0.11 9.14 -5.13
CA LEU A 424 0.69 9.67 -3.89
C LEU A 424 0.00 10.97 -3.47
N GLY A 425 -1.28 10.85 -3.12
CA GLY A 425 -2.12 11.93 -2.64
C GLY A 425 -3.52 11.43 -2.23
N PRO A 426 -4.33 12.30 -1.60
CA PRO A 426 -4.06 13.72 -1.38
C PRO A 426 -3.11 14.01 -0.21
N THR A 427 -2.69 15.28 -0.05
CA THR A 427 -2.01 15.78 1.16
C THR A 427 -3.03 16.35 2.15
N LEU A 428 -2.95 15.97 3.43
CA LEU A 428 -3.95 16.21 4.48
C LEU A 428 -3.37 16.94 5.69
N ASN A 429 -2.10 17.34 5.65
CA ASN A 429 -1.47 18.07 6.75
C ASN A 429 -2.15 19.44 6.94
N ILE A 430 -2.48 19.80 8.17
CA ILE A 430 -3.10 21.09 8.48
C ILE A 430 -2.16 22.25 8.09
N ASP A 431 -2.68 23.28 7.41
CA ASP A 431 -1.95 24.54 7.23
C ASP A 431 -1.89 25.28 8.57
N ARG A 432 -0.90 24.92 9.38
CA ARG A 432 -0.69 25.45 10.74
C ARG A 432 -0.16 26.88 10.70
N ASP A 433 0.70 27.17 9.73
CA ASP A 433 1.35 28.45 9.56
C ASP A 433 1.53 28.75 8.07
N PRO A 434 1.12 29.93 7.59
CA PRO A 434 1.15 30.28 6.16
C PRO A 434 2.55 30.32 5.54
N ARG A 435 3.62 30.28 6.37
CA ARG A 435 4.99 30.17 5.88
C ARG A 435 5.34 28.77 5.36
N TRP A 436 4.53 27.75 5.64
CA TRP A 436 4.85 26.37 5.26
C TRP A 436 5.00 26.21 3.75
N GLY A 437 6.14 25.65 3.34
CA GLY A 437 6.54 25.50 1.93
C GLY A 437 5.62 24.62 1.09
N ARG A 438 4.74 23.82 1.71
CA ARG A 438 3.78 22.94 1.03
C ARG A 438 2.31 23.23 1.37
N GLY A 439 2.01 24.39 1.96
CA GLY A 439 0.63 24.80 2.25
C GLY A 439 -0.29 24.67 1.04
N PHE A 440 0.19 25.07 -0.14
CA PHE A 440 -0.54 24.97 -1.41
C PHE A 440 -1.01 23.55 -1.77
N GLU A 441 -0.23 22.55 -1.35
CA GLU A 441 -0.46 21.15 -1.70
C GLU A 441 -1.47 20.49 -0.76
N SER A 442 -1.84 21.15 0.35
CA SER A 442 -2.85 20.69 1.30
C SER A 442 -4.17 21.45 1.15
N PHE A 443 -5.17 21.11 1.97
CA PHE A 443 -6.51 21.68 1.87
C PHE A 443 -6.73 22.92 2.73
N SER A 444 -6.49 22.86 4.04
CA SER A 444 -6.99 23.88 4.97
C SER A 444 -6.27 23.89 6.32
N GLU A 445 -6.46 24.98 7.07
CA GLU A 445 -6.17 25.06 8.51
C GLU A 445 -7.23 24.33 9.36
N ASP A 446 -8.39 24.00 8.79
CA ASP A 446 -9.50 23.36 9.51
C ASP A 446 -9.55 21.83 9.26
N PRO A 447 -9.59 21.01 10.33
CA PRO A 447 -9.63 19.56 10.22
C PRO A 447 -10.93 19.01 9.62
N TYR A 448 -12.07 19.67 9.79
CA TYR A 448 -13.34 19.21 9.22
C TYR A 448 -13.36 19.44 7.71
N LEU A 449 -12.99 20.64 7.24
CA LEU A 449 -12.88 20.91 5.81
C LEU A 449 -11.88 19.97 5.14
N THR A 450 -10.68 19.83 5.72
CA THR A 450 -9.65 18.88 5.26
C THR A 450 -10.20 17.46 5.14
N SER A 451 -10.96 16.99 6.14
CA SER A 451 -11.58 15.66 6.13
C SER A 451 -12.57 15.48 4.98
N GLN A 452 -13.47 16.44 4.77
CA GLN A 452 -14.50 16.33 3.74
C GLN A 452 -13.91 16.36 2.32
N MET A 453 -12.94 17.25 2.07
CA MET A 453 -12.27 17.36 0.78
C MET A 453 -11.42 16.11 0.49
N ALA A 454 -10.64 15.64 1.46
CA ALA A 454 -9.85 14.42 1.31
C ALA A 454 -10.71 13.19 0.99
N VAL A 455 -11.83 13.01 1.70
CA VAL A 455 -12.75 11.89 1.45
C VAL A 455 -13.33 11.95 0.03
N ALA A 456 -13.70 13.13 -0.45
CA ALA A 456 -14.21 13.32 -1.80
C ALA A 456 -13.15 12.98 -2.86
N GLN A 457 -11.93 13.53 -2.74
CA GLN A 457 -10.85 13.28 -3.69
C GLN A 457 -10.43 11.80 -3.70
N ILE A 458 -10.31 11.15 -2.53
CA ILE A 458 -9.99 9.72 -2.39
C ILE A 458 -11.04 8.86 -3.11
N LYS A 459 -12.34 9.13 -2.88
CA LYS A 459 -13.42 8.41 -3.57
C LYS A 459 -13.34 8.59 -5.09
N GLY A 460 -13.04 9.81 -5.55
CA GLY A 460 -12.83 10.11 -6.96
C GLY A 460 -11.70 9.29 -7.57
N VAL A 461 -10.50 9.34 -6.97
CA VAL A 461 -9.32 8.60 -7.46
C VAL A 461 -9.58 7.09 -7.47
N GLN A 462 -10.07 6.55 -6.36
CA GLN A 462 -10.29 5.11 -6.22
C GLN A 462 -11.39 4.58 -7.14
N SER A 463 -12.38 5.40 -7.52
CA SER A 463 -13.40 4.99 -8.48
C SER A 463 -12.85 4.63 -9.86
N GLN A 464 -11.66 5.11 -10.20
CA GLN A 464 -10.97 4.82 -11.46
C GLN A 464 -10.16 3.52 -11.41
N GLY A 465 -10.03 2.89 -10.23
CA GLY A 465 -9.23 1.69 -10.01
C GLY A 465 -7.76 1.99 -9.67
N VAL A 466 -7.45 3.21 -9.22
CA VAL A 466 -6.13 3.61 -8.71
C VAL A 466 -6.21 3.75 -7.20
N MET A 467 -5.24 3.22 -6.47
CA MET A 467 -5.18 3.34 -5.01
C MET A 467 -4.81 4.78 -4.61
N ALA A 468 -5.61 5.42 -3.76
CA ALA A 468 -5.23 6.70 -3.16
C ALA A 468 -4.31 6.47 -1.95
N GLN A 469 -3.35 7.36 -1.75
CA GLN A 469 -2.42 7.33 -0.62
C GLN A 469 -2.44 8.68 0.13
N ALA A 470 -3.24 8.75 1.20
CA ALA A 470 -3.32 9.95 2.04
C ALA A 470 -1.95 10.25 2.68
N LYS A 471 -1.43 11.47 2.55
CA LYS A 471 -0.11 11.88 3.05
C LYS A 471 -0.16 13.22 3.81
N HIS A 472 0.76 13.54 4.71
CA HIS A 472 1.81 12.74 5.30
C HIS A 472 1.47 12.54 6.79
N ALA A 473 1.16 11.31 7.19
CA ALA A 473 0.77 10.97 8.55
C ALA A 473 1.99 11.00 9.49
N ALA A 474 2.10 11.92 10.44
CA ALA A 474 1.25 13.09 10.70
C ALA A 474 2.14 14.26 11.14
N VAL A 475 1.57 15.44 11.42
CA VAL A 475 2.32 16.58 12.03
C VAL A 475 3.53 17.05 11.20
N TYR A 476 3.48 16.86 9.88
CA TYR A 476 4.46 17.38 8.94
C TYR A 476 3.93 18.71 8.37
N ASN A 477 4.12 19.79 9.14
CA ASN A 477 3.56 21.12 8.87
C ASN A 477 4.65 22.21 8.70
N GLN A 478 5.91 21.82 8.55
CA GLN A 478 7.04 22.68 8.19
C GLN A 478 8.07 21.88 7.38
N GLU A 479 8.75 22.52 6.43
CA GLU A 479 9.83 21.89 5.66
C GLU A 479 11.19 22.01 6.34
N THR A 480 11.37 23.07 7.14
CA THR A 480 12.63 23.37 7.83
C THR A 480 12.96 22.24 8.81
N TYR A 481 14.18 21.71 8.70
CA TYR A 481 14.71 20.58 9.48
C TYR A 481 14.03 19.21 9.27
N ARG A 482 13.12 19.10 8.28
CA ARG A 482 12.40 17.84 8.00
C ARG A 482 13.34 16.64 7.94
N ASN A 483 12.85 15.50 8.42
CA ASN A 483 13.57 14.22 8.46
C ASN A 483 14.81 14.23 9.39
N GLY A 484 14.92 15.23 10.26
CA GLY A 484 16.01 15.37 11.24
C GLY A 484 15.47 15.51 12.66
N ALA A 485 16.31 15.24 13.65
CA ALA A 485 15.95 15.32 15.07
C ALA A 485 15.53 16.74 15.52
N SER A 486 15.88 17.78 14.76
CA SER A 486 15.49 19.16 15.06
C SER A 486 14.04 19.49 14.69
N ASP A 487 13.37 18.65 13.88
CA ASP A 487 11.95 18.74 13.53
C ASP A 487 11.07 17.95 14.52
N ASN A 488 11.44 17.95 15.81
CA ASN A 488 10.69 17.27 16.85
C ASN A 488 9.51 18.15 17.33
N ALA A 489 8.35 17.93 16.73
CA ALA A 489 7.09 18.54 17.14
C ALA A 489 6.64 18.01 18.50
N ILE A 490 6.52 18.92 19.47
CA ILE A 490 5.99 18.66 20.80
C ILE A 490 4.52 19.03 20.80
N VAL A 491 3.66 18.01 20.85
CA VAL A 491 2.22 18.14 20.67
C VAL A 491 1.48 17.17 21.60
N ASP A 492 0.45 17.65 22.29
CA ASP A 492 -0.35 16.82 23.18
C ASP A 492 -1.37 15.95 22.41
N THR A 493 -1.94 14.96 23.11
CA THR A 493 -2.82 13.97 22.46
C THR A 493 -4.19 14.55 22.08
N HIS A 494 -4.72 15.49 22.87
CA HIS A 494 -5.96 16.20 22.56
C HIS A 494 -5.82 16.97 21.24
N THR A 495 -4.76 17.74 21.10
CA THR A 495 -4.44 18.46 19.85
C THR A 495 -4.21 17.51 18.67
N LEU A 496 -3.50 16.40 18.85
CA LEU A 496 -3.33 15.39 17.78
C LEU A 496 -4.69 14.88 17.29
N GLN A 497 -5.57 14.51 18.20
CA GLN A 497 -6.87 13.91 17.89
C GLN A 497 -7.84 14.91 17.28
N GLU A 498 -7.75 16.18 17.63
CA GLU A 498 -8.68 17.22 17.17
C GLU A 498 -8.21 17.98 15.93
N ILE A 499 -6.91 18.10 15.69
CA ILE A 499 -6.36 18.91 14.60
C ILE A 499 -5.65 18.05 13.56
N TYR A 500 -4.70 17.21 13.97
CA TYR A 500 -3.73 16.61 13.03
C TYR A 500 -4.09 15.20 12.53
N LEU A 501 -4.96 14.48 13.22
CA LEU A 501 -5.43 13.14 12.87
C LEU A 501 -6.80 13.06 12.16
N PRO A 502 -7.76 14.00 12.33
CA PRO A 502 -9.10 13.86 11.75
C PRO A 502 -9.12 13.60 10.25
N GLY A 503 -8.30 14.30 9.47
CA GLY A 503 -8.22 14.09 8.02
C GLY A 503 -7.86 12.64 7.66
N PHE A 504 -6.82 12.09 8.30
CA PHE A 504 -6.40 10.71 8.07
C PHE A 504 -7.43 9.70 8.59
N GLN A 505 -8.03 9.97 9.74
CA GLN A 505 -9.09 9.13 10.30
C GLN A 505 -10.33 9.09 9.39
N ALA A 506 -10.72 10.22 8.79
CA ALA A 506 -11.81 10.31 7.82
C ALA A 506 -11.46 9.63 6.50
N ALA A 507 -10.22 9.81 6.01
CA ALA A 507 -9.72 9.10 4.83
C ALA A 507 -9.86 7.58 4.97
N VAL A 508 -9.62 7.04 6.17
CA VAL A 508 -9.84 5.62 6.48
C VAL A 508 -11.33 5.28 6.61
N THR A 509 -12.03 5.93 7.54
CA THR A 509 -13.38 5.52 7.96
C THR A 509 -14.46 5.82 6.92
N GLN A 510 -14.28 6.85 6.09
CA GLN A 510 -15.26 7.33 5.12
C GLN A 510 -14.76 7.24 3.68
N GLY A 511 -13.45 7.43 3.45
CA GLY A 511 -12.83 7.31 2.13
C GLY A 511 -12.48 5.87 1.75
N ALA A 512 -12.25 5.00 2.74
CA ALA A 512 -11.57 3.72 2.56
C ALA A 512 -10.28 3.85 1.75
N THR A 513 -9.42 4.81 2.15
CA THR A 513 -8.11 5.01 1.52
C THR A 513 -7.33 3.69 1.49
N ALA A 514 -6.77 3.35 0.34
CA ALA A 514 -6.02 2.11 0.15
C ALA A 514 -4.65 2.15 0.84
N SER A 515 -4.03 3.34 0.90
CA SER A 515 -2.73 3.54 1.53
C SER A 515 -2.66 4.86 2.31
N VAL A 516 -1.67 4.95 3.19
CA VAL A 516 -1.25 6.17 3.90
C VAL A 516 0.27 6.31 3.77
N MET A 517 0.76 7.52 3.50
CA MET A 517 2.19 7.82 3.59
C MET A 517 2.51 8.35 4.99
N CYS A 518 3.49 7.79 5.70
CA CYS A 518 4.00 8.41 6.93
C CYS A 518 4.99 9.53 6.59
N GLY A 519 4.95 10.64 7.33
CA GLY A 519 5.76 11.83 7.05
C GLY A 519 7.17 11.79 7.61
N TYR A 520 7.93 12.85 7.29
CA TYR A 520 9.31 13.05 7.75
C TYR A 520 9.44 13.52 9.21
N SER A 521 8.36 14.06 9.78
CA SER A 521 8.35 14.69 11.10
C SER A 521 8.80 13.77 12.23
N VAL A 522 9.40 14.36 13.26
CA VAL A 522 9.59 13.72 14.56
C VAL A 522 8.49 14.23 15.48
N ILE A 523 7.78 13.33 16.17
CA ILE A 523 6.64 13.69 17.04
C ILE A 523 6.96 13.17 18.43
N ASN A 524 7.02 14.06 19.42
CA ASN A 524 7.29 13.73 20.82
C ASN A 524 8.52 12.78 20.97
N GLY A 525 9.56 13.01 20.18
CA GLY A 525 10.82 12.26 20.18
C GLY A 525 10.86 11.02 19.29
N THR A 526 9.79 10.70 18.55
CA THR A 526 9.73 9.52 17.67
C THR A 526 9.40 9.90 16.23
N PHE A 527 10.19 9.45 15.25
CA PHE A 527 9.90 9.64 13.83
C PHE A 527 8.53 9.07 13.46
N ALA A 528 7.75 9.79 12.64
CA ALA A 528 6.37 9.43 12.31
C ALA A 528 6.25 8.02 11.69
N CYS A 529 7.19 7.63 10.83
CA CYS A 529 7.25 6.28 10.23
C CYS A 529 7.57 5.12 11.18
N GLN A 530 7.79 5.40 12.46
CA GLN A 530 7.93 4.39 13.52
C GLN A 530 7.17 4.78 14.79
N HIS A 531 6.19 5.68 14.68
CA HIS A 531 5.45 6.18 15.83
C HIS A 531 4.26 5.26 16.14
N PRO A 532 4.29 4.48 17.25
CA PRO A 532 3.27 3.46 17.52
C PRO A 532 1.88 4.06 17.73
N TYR A 533 1.78 5.24 18.35
CA TYR A 533 0.49 5.91 18.51
C TYR A 533 -0.11 6.32 17.16
N ILE A 534 0.66 6.98 16.27
CA ILE A 534 0.15 7.48 14.99
C ILE A 534 -0.23 6.30 14.09
N LEU A 535 0.70 5.36 13.87
CA LEU A 535 0.46 4.28 12.91
C LEU A 535 -0.46 3.20 13.47
N ASN A 536 -0.19 2.68 14.67
CA ASN A 536 -0.96 1.57 15.23
C ASN A 536 -2.24 2.03 15.92
N THR A 537 -2.12 2.91 16.92
CA THR A 537 -3.28 3.30 17.73
C THR A 537 -4.27 4.13 16.93
N ALA A 538 -3.85 5.23 16.31
CA ALA A 538 -4.76 6.16 15.65
C ALA A 538 -5.31 5.60 14.32
N LEU A 539 -4.46 5.05 13.46
CA LEU A 539 -4.90 4.53 12.15
C LEU A 539 -5.46 3.11 12.24
N TYR A 540 -4.66 2.12 12.66
CA TYR A 540 -5.10 0.71 12.63
C TYR A 540 -6.18 0.39 13.67
N GLN A 541 -6.04 0.84 14.91
CA GLN A 541 -6.95 0.45 16.00
C GLN A 541 -8.17 1.36 16.10
N GLN A 542 -7.98 2.68 16.14
CA GLN A 542 -9.07 3.63 16.33
C GLN A 542 -9.86 3.89 15.04
N ALA A 543 -9.18 4.14 13.91
CA ALA A 543 -9.84 4.35 12.62
C ALA A 543 -10.18 3.03 11.88
N GLY A 544 -9.62 1.90 12.31
CA GLY A 544 -9.86 0.60 11.67
C GLY A 544 -9.22 0.50 10.28
N PHE A 545 -8.02 1.05 10.09
CA PHE A 545 -7.33 1.04 8.80
C PHE A 545 -7.05 -0.39 8.31
N GLY A 546 -7.42 -0.68 7.06
CA GLY A 546 -7.18 -1.98 6.40
C GLY A 546 -6.17 -1.93 5.26
N GLY A 547 -5.64 -0.74 4.98
CA GLY A 547 -4.65 -0.53 3.94
C GLY A 547 -3.23 -0.73 4.44
N PHE A 548 -2.27 -0.24 3.66
CA PHE A 548 -0.84 -0.33 3.97
C PHE A 548 -0.23 1.07 4.15
N VAL A 549 0.84 1.16 4.94
CA VAL A 549 1.60 2.41 5.18
C VAL A 549 2.91 2.40 4.42
N THR A 550 3.11 3.40 3.56
CA THR A 550 4.36 3.63 2.83
C THR A 550 5.17 4.73 3.53
N SER A 551 6.51 4.65 3.53
CA SER A 551 7.31 5.78 4.00
C SER A 551 7.28 6.89 2.98
N ASP A 552 7.41 8.14 3.44
CA ASP A 552 7.97 9.16 2.57
C ASP A 552 9.41 8.77 2.17
N TRP A 553 9.95 9.38 1.13
CA TRP A 553 11.20 8.93 0.48
C TRP A 553 12.40 9.11 1.42
N GLY A 554 12.88 8.00 2.00
CA GLY A 554 13.95 8.04 3.01
C GLY A 554 13.52 8.51 4.40
N ALA A 555 12.23 8.46 4.72
CA ALA A 555 11.69 8.80 6.06
C ALA A 555 11.77 7.65 7.07
N LEU A 556 12.17 6.46 6.64
CA LEU A 556 12.31 5.31 7.51
C LEU A 556 13.68 5.34 8.20
N HIS A 557 13.72 5.10 9.52
CA HIS A 557 14.96 5.19 10.34
C HIS A 557 15.28 3.91 11.11
N SER A 558 14.45 2.88 11.00
CA SER A 558 14.65 1.61 11.71
C SER A 558 13.84 0.47 11.09
N ALA A 559 14.30 -0.78 11.32
CA ALA A 559 13.58 -1.98 10.90
C ALA A 559 12.54 -2.42 11.94
N ALA A 560 12.99 -2.96 13.08
CA ALA A 560 12.09 -3.56 14.07
C ALA A 560 11.11 -2.57 14.73
N PRO A 561 11.53 -1.38 15.21
CA PRO A 561 10.60 -0.40 15.79
C PRO A 561 9.52 0.03 14.78
N ALA A 562 9.89 0.30 13.53
CA ALA A 562 8.93 0.68 12.50
C ALA A 562 7.94 -0.43 12.16
N ALA A 563 8.43 -1.65 11.93
CA ALA A 563 7.58 -2.81 11.63
C ALA A 563 6.57 -3.08 12.76
N ASN A 564 7.03 -3.05 14.02
CA ASN A 564 6.16 -3.25 15.19
C ASN A 564 5.21 -2.06 15.45
N ALA A 565 5.53 -0.85 14.96
CA ALA A 565 4.65 0.31 15.00
C ALA A 565 3.55 0.27 13.91
N GLY A 566 3.64 -0.62 12.91
CA GLY A 566 2.64 -0.78 11.85
C GLY A 566 3.03 -0.22 10.49
N MET A 567 4.28 0.25 10.33
CA MET A 567 4.87 0.57 9.03
C MET A 567 4.86 -0.66 8.11
N THR A 568 4.64 -0.50 6.79
CA THR A 568 4.57 -1.65 5.88
C THR A 568 5.56 -1.62 4.73
N MET A 569 5.72 -0.51 4.01
CA MET A 569 6.51 -0.45 2.77
C MET A 569 7.53 0.69 2.78
N GLU A 570 8.82 0.36 2.79
CA GLU A 570 9.89 1.35 2.65
C GLU A 570 10.00 1.87 1.21
N MET A 571 10.17 3.18 1.03
CA MET A 571 10.47 3.80 -0.26
C MET A 571 11.71 4.72 -0.18
N PRO A 572 12.50 4.83 -1.28
CA PRO A 572 12.36 4.12 -2.56
C PRO A 572 13.04 2.75 -2.61
N GLY A 573 13.85 2.42 -1.61
CA GLY A 573 14.70 1.24 -1.59
C GLY A 573 14.46 0.38 -0.36
N SER A 574 15.49 -0.35 0.07
CA SER A 574 15.40 -1.42 1.07
C SER A 574 16.42 -1.26 2.21
N ALA A 575 16.71 -0.03 2.64
CA ALA A 575 17.77 0.23 3.61
C ALA A 575 17.46 -0.39 4.98
N PHE A 576 16.18 -0.42 5.38
CA PHE A 576 15.73 -0.99 6.65
C PHE A 576 14.83 -2.21 6.47
N PHE A 577 13.94 -2.20 5.47
CA PHE A 577 13.00 -3.30 5.19
C PHE A 577 13.56 -4.34 4.21
N GLY A 578 14.85 -4.29 3.89
CA GLY A 578 15.60 -5.41 3.27
C GLY A 578 16.24 -6.33 4.33
N ASP A 579 17.57 -6.38 4.33
CA ASP A 579 18.33 -7.30 5.20
C ASP A 579 18.14 -7.06 6.70
N GLN A 580 17.93 -5.82 7.13
CA GLN A 580 17.73 -5.54 8.56
C GLN A 580 16.40 -6.09 9.07
N LEU A 581 15.31 -5.95 8.30
CA LEU A 581 14.03 -6.58 8.64
C LEU A 581 14.14 -8.11 8.64
N ARG A 582 14.85 -8.68 7.66
CA ARG A 582 15.14 -10.13 7.63
C ARG A 582 15.82 -10.61 8.92
N GLN A 583 16.84 -9.88 9.38
CA GLN A 583 17.55 -10.19 10.62
C GLN A 583 16.67 -9.97 11.86
N ALA A 584 15.84 -8.93 11.87
CA ALA A 584 14.90 -8.66 12.94
C ALA A 584 13.85 -9.77 13.10
N VAL A 585 13.38 -10.35 11.98
CA VAL A 585 12.48 -11.50 12.01
C VAL A 585 13.21 -12.76 12.49
N ALA A 586 14.40 -13.04 11.93
CA ALA A 586 15.19 -14.21 12.33
C ALA A 586 15.60 -14.21 13.81
N SER A 587 15.79 -13.03 14.40
CA SER A 587 16.10 -12.85 15.82
C SER A 587 14.88 -12.74 16.73
N GLY A 588 13.66 -12.72 16.18
CA GLY A 588 12.41 -12.59 16.93
C GLY A 588 12.09 -11.16 17.42
N GLN A 589 12.86 -10.15 17.03
CA GLN A 589 12.55 -8.74 17.30
C GLN A 589 11.30 -8.27 16.55
N VAL A 590 11.04 -8.85 15.39
CA VAL A 590 9.78 -8.74 14.64
C VAL A 590 9.19 -10.14 14.56
N SER A 591 7.95 -10.30 15.01
CA SER A 591 7.30 -11.61 14.94
C SER A 591 6.93 -11.97 13.50
N GLN A 592 6.86 -13.28 13.18
CA GLN A 592 6.35 -13.73 11.88
C GLN A 592 4.93 -13.21 11.63
N ALA A 593 4.08 -13.14 12.66
CA ALA A 593 2.74 -12.59 12.56
C ALA A 593 2.74 -11.08 12.20
N THR A 594 3.71 -10.31 12.70
CA THR A 594 3.89 -8.91 12.31
C THR A 594 4.25 -8.80 10.83
N LEU A 595 5.25 -9.58 10.38
CA LEU A 595 5.66 -9.63 8.97
C LEU A 595 4.48 -10.02 8.07
N ASP A 596 3.77 -11.09 8.42
CA ASP A 596 2.62 -11.59 7.68
C ASP A 596 1.49 -10.56 7.62
N THR A 597 1.25 -9.82 8.71
CA THR A 597 0.27 -8.74 8.74
C THR A 597 0.66 -7.62 7.77
N MET A 598 1.93 -7.21 7.74
CA MET A 598 2.42 -6.17 6.82
C MET A 598 2.18 -6.57 5.35
N VAL A 599 2.54 -7.80 4.98
CA VAL A 599 2.36 -8.31 3.60
C VAL A 599 0.88 -8.45 3.25
N SER A 600 0.06 -8.96 4.17
CA SER A 600 -1.37 -9.17 3.94
C SER A 600 -2.11 -7.87 3.64
N ARG A 601 -1.69 -6.73 4.23
CA ARG A 601 -2.28 -5.40 3.98
C ARG A 601 -2.03 -4.93 2.55
N VAL A 602 -0.79 -5.07 2.07
CA VAL A 602 -0.44 -4.75 0.68
C VAL A 602 -1.23 -5.64 -0.28
N LEU A 603 -1.22 -6.96 -0.07
CA LEU A 603 -1.93 -7.91 -0.92
C LEU A 603 -3.45 -7.70 -0.92
N THR A 604 -4.05 -7.37 0.22
CA THR A 604 -5.48 -7.10 0.33
C THR A 604 -5.88 -5.96 -0.61
N GLN A 605 -5.13 -4.87 -0.63
CA GLN A 605 -5.42 -3.74 -1.52
C GLN A 605 -5.13 -4.09 -2.98
N MET A 606 -4.05 -4.82 -3.28
CA MET A 606 -3.78 -5.30 -4.64
C MET A 606 -4.93 -6.16 -5.21
N PHE A 607 -5.49 -7.08 -4.41
CA PHE A 607 -6.66 -7.86 -4.81
C PHE A 607 -7.93 -7.01 -4.88
N ALA A 608 -8.17 -6.12 -3.91
CA ALA A 608 -9.36 -5.29 -3.85
C ALA A 608 -9.46 -4.33 -5.04
N PHE A 609 -8.32 -3.86 -5.56
CA PHE A 609 -8.23 -3.04 -6.78
C PHE A 609 -8.08 -3.89 -8.06
N GLY A 610 -8.13 -5.22 -7.94
CA GLY A 610 -8.19 -6.14 -9.06
C GLY A 610 -6.87 -6.28 -9.82
N LEU A 611 -5.72 -5.95 -9.23
CA LEU A 611 -4.42 -6.00 -9.93
C LEU A 611 -4.03 -7.43 -10.39
N PHE A 612 -4.62 -8.46 -9.78
CA PHE A 612 -4.49 -9.85 -10.20
C PHE A 612 -5.52 -10.26 -11.27
N ASP A 613 -6.56 -9.48 -11.45
CA ASP A 613 -7.74 -9.84 -12.23
C ASP A 613 -7.75 -9.20 -13.63
N HIS A 614 -6.85 -8.25 -13.90
CA HIS A 614 -6.68 -7.62 -15.21
C HIS A 614 -5.22 -7.25 -15.48
N ALA A 615 -4.84 -7.23 -16.76
CA ALA A 615 -3.54 -6.72 -17.16
C ALA A 615 -3.45 -5.22 -16.88
N LYS A 616 -2.28 -4.79 -16.40
CA LYS A 616 -1.96 -3.38 -16.20
C LYS A 616 -2.13 -2.60 -17.52
N THR A 617 -2.88 -1.50 -17.47
CA THR A 617 -3.14 -0.63 -18.62
C THR A 617 -2.43 0.71 -18.47
N GLY A 618 -2.28 1.44 -19.58
CA GLY A 618 -1.65 2.76 -19.57
C GLY A 618 -0.12 2.71 -19.70
N THR A 619 0.49 3.85 -20.00
CA THR A 619 1.95 3.99 -20.09
C THR A 619 2.40 5.39 -19.67
N PRO A 620 3.61 5.57 -19.10
CA PRO A 620 4.14 6.88 -18.74
C PRO A 620 4.12 7.91 -19.88
N GLY A 621 4.28 7.46 -21.12
CA GLY A 621 4.30 8.32 -22.31
C GLY A 621 2.91 8.66 -22.90
N ALA A 622 1.82 8.10 -22.38
CA ALA A 622 0.48 8.33 -22.92
C ALA A 622 0.03 9.79 -22.73
N ILE A 623 -0.65 10.37 -23.72
CA ILE A 623 -1.39 11.63 -23.54
C ILE A 623 -2.76 11.26 -22.98
N VAL A 624 -3.02 11.70 -21.76
CA VAL A 624 -4.20 11.33 -20.96
C VAL A 624 -5.11 12.51 -20.65
N THR A 625 -4.60 13.74 -20.81
CA THR A 625 -5.43 14.95 -20.74
C THR A 625 -6.51 14.95 -21.82
N THR A 626 -7.70 15.43 -21.47
CA THR A 626 -8.84 15.58 -22.38
C THR A 626 -9.49 16.95 -22.21
N ASP A 627 -10.30 17.39 -23.16
CA ASP A 627 -11.02 18.67 -23.04
C ASP A 627 -12.01 18.66 -21.86
N ALA A 628 -12.55 17.50 -21.49
CA ALA A 628 -13.37 17.35 -20.29
C ALA A 628 -12.56 17.55 -19.00
N HIS A 629 -11.31 17.05 -18.95
CA HIS A 629 -10.41 17.29 -17.82
C HIS A 629 -10.07 18.77 -17.69
N LYS A 630 -9.77 19.44 -18.81
CA LYS A 630 -9.52 20.89 -18.84
C LYS A 630 -10.75 21.68 -18.43
N THR A 631 -11.94 21.28 -18.86
CA THR A 631 -13.20 21.90 -18.44
C THR A 631 -13.39 21.79 -16.92
N THR A 632 -13.09 20.63 -16.34
CA THR A 632 -13.13 20.43 -14.88
C THR A 632 -12.09 21.30 -14.18
N ALA A 633 -10.84 21.33 -14.69
CA ALA A 633 -9.77 22.18 -14.15
C ALA A 633 -10.16 23.67 -14.15
N ARG A 634 -10.78 24.13 -15.25
CA ARG A 634 -11.31 25.49 -15.37
C ARG A 634 -12.42 25.76 -14.37
N GLN A 635 -13.38 24.85 -14.23
CA GLN A 635 -14.49 24.99 -13.28
C GLN A 635 -13.96 25.11 -11.85
N ILE A 636 -13.01 24.26 -11.45
CA ILE A 636 -12.36 24.34 -10.13
C ILE A 636 -11.69 25.71 -9.95
N ALA A 637 -10.92 26.19 -10.94
CA ALA A 637 -10.27 27.49 -10.86
C ALA A 637 -11.28 28.65 -10.74
N GLU A 638 -12.38 28.62 -11.51
CA GLU A 638 -13.47 29.61 -11.44
C GLU A 638 -14.15 29.61 -10.07
N GLU A 639 -14.47 28.44 -9.53
CA GLU A 639 -15.18 28.30 -8.25
C GLU A 639 -14.29 28.45 -7.02
N SER A 640 -12.97 28.28 -7.16
CA SER A 640 -11.97 28.48 -6.09
C SER A 640 -11.50 29.92 -5.93
N THR A 641 -11.68 30.76 -6.97
CA THR A 641 -11.24 32.15 -6.94
C THR A 641 -12.03 32.93 -5.89
N VAL A 642 -11.34 33.47 -4.90
CA VAL A 642 -11.96 34.21 -3.79
C VAL A 642 -11.92 35.70 -4.07
N LEU A 643 -13.09 36.34 -4.11
CA LEU A 643 -13.16 37.81 -4.15
C LEU A 643 -13.00 38.35 -2.72
N LEU A 644 -11.83 38.91 -2.43
CA LEU A 644 -11.50 39.44 -1.11
C LEU A 644 -11.97 40.87 -0.92
N LYS A 645 -11.92 41.68 -1.98
CA LYS A 645 -12.36 43.08 -1.94
C LYS A 645 -12.96 43.48 -3.27
N ASN A 646 -14.04 44.25 -3.23
CA ASN A 646 -14.59 44.91 -4.41
C ASN A 646 -15.28 46.25 -4.04
N ALA A 647 -14.69 47.36 -4.45
CA ALA A 647 -15.24 48.71 -4.31
C ALA A 647 -16.03 49.14 -5.57
N GLY A 648 -16.78 48.21 -6.17
CA GLY A 648 -17.61 48.44 -7.36
C GLY A 648 -16.84 48.50 -8.68
N VAL A 649 -15.58 48.05 -8.71
CA VAL A 649 -14.77 47.98 -9.94
C VAL A 649 -15.04 46.70 -10.75
N LEU A 650 -15.44 45.63 -10.07
CA LEU A 650 -15.80 44.35 -10.68
C LEU A 650 -17.32 44.10 -10.63
N PRO A 651 -17.90 43.39 -11.62
CA PRO A 651 -17.25 42.90 -12.84
C PRO A 651 -16.96 43.99 -13.87
N LEU A 652 -15.94 43.77 -14.70
CA LEU A 652 -15.61 44.63 -15.84
C LEU A 652 -16.66 44.50 -16.94
N SER A 653 -17.02 45.63 -17.55
CA SER A 653 -17.91 45.65 -18.71
C SER A 653 -17.15 46.08 -19.96
N THR A 654 -17.27 45.30 -21.04
CA THR A 654 -16.70 45.68 -22.34
C THR A 654 -17.40 46.90 -22.95
N SER A 655 -18.53 47.36 -22.41
CA SER A 655 -19.17 48.61 -22.85
C SER A 655 -18.50 49.86 -22.26
N THR A 656 -17.93 49.78 -21.05
CA THR A 656 -17.36 50.92 -20.32
C THR A 656 -15.86 50.85 -20.12
N THR A 657 -15.29 49.64 -20.00
CA THR A 657 -13.85 49.41 -19.83
C THR A 657 -13.26 49.16 -21.21
N LYS A 658 -12.50 50.14 -21.73
CA LYS A 658 -11.95 50.15 -23.10
C LYS A 658 -10.44 49.99 -23.14
N LYS A 659 -9.74 50.25 -22.04
CA LYS A 659 -8.30 50.10 -21.92
C LYS A 659 -7.95 49.38 -20.62
N ILE A 660 -7.29 48.25 -20.73
CA ILE A 660 -6.88 47.41 -19.60
C ILE A 660 -5.36 47.26 -19.63
N ALA A 661 -4.71 47.40 -18.48
CA ALA A 661 -3.30 47.01 -18.32
C ALA A 661 -3.21 45.74 -17.48
N VAL A 662 -2.50 44.74 -17.98
CA VAL A 662 -2.03 43.56 -17.22
C VAL A 662 -0.60 43.86 -16.78
N ILE A 663 -0.37 43.92 -15.47
CA ILE A 663 0.90 44.38 -14.89
C ILE A 663 1.47 43.30 -13.98
N GLY A 664 2.77 43.00 -14.13
CA GLY A 664 3.49 41.98 -13.38
C GLY A 664 3.73 40.72 -14.20
N THR A 665 4.91 40.12 -14.04
CA THR A 665 5.36 38.90 -14.77
C THR A 665 4.34 37.76 -14.72
N ASP A 666 3.68 37.61 -13.58
CA ASP A 666 2.67 36.59 -13.30
C ASP A 666 1.37 36.77 -14.11
N GLY A 667 1.08 37.99 -14.59
CA GLY A 667 -0.02 38.23 -15.53
C GLY A 667 0.27 37.73 -16.96
N GLY A 668 1.53 37.44 -17.28
CA GLY A 668 1.99 37.01 -18.61
C GLY A 668 2.34 35.53 -18.68
N ALA A 669 3.35 35.20 -19.50
CA ALA A 669 3.82 33.81 -19.66
C ALA A 669 4.53 33.25 -18.41
N GLY A 670 4.87 34.09 -17.43
CA GLY A 670 5.49 33.70 -16.17
C GLY A 670 4.50 33.41 -15.04
N VAL A 671 3.25 33.09 -15.37
CA VAL A 671 2.19 32.81 -14.39
C VAL A 671 2.55 31.65 -13.45
N ALA A 672 2.43 31.88 -12.16
CA ALA A 672 2.54 30.89 -11.10
C ALA A 672 1.25 30.06 -11.04
N SER A 673 1.17 29.06 -11.91
CA SER A 673 0.00 28.18 -12.04
C SER A 673 0.08 26.91 -11.18
N VAL A 674 1.25 26.62 -10.61
CA VAL A 674 1.52 25.42 -9.81
C VAL A 674 2.61 25.72 -8.76
N GLY A 675 2.56 25.04 -7.62
CA GLY A 675 3.66 25.06 -6.64
C GLY A 675 4.82 24.14 -7.04
N GLY A 676 5.93 24.23 -6.31
CA GLY A 676 7.14 23.45 -6.60
C GLY A 676 7.28 22.16 -5.78
N GLY A 677 8.23 21.29 -6.17
CA GLY A 677 8.47 20.00 -5.51
C GLY A 677 7.73 18.83 -6.20
N SER A 678 7.49 17.75 -5.46
CA SER A 678 6.81 16.53 -5.94
C SER A 678 5.41 16.80 -6.52
N ALA A 679 4.72 17.82 -6.02
CA ALA A 679 3.42 18.26 -6.51
C ALA A 679 3.43 18.89 -7.92
N THR A 680 4.60 19.15 -8.50
CA THR A 680 4.72 19.88 -9.76
C THR A 680 4.14 19.05 -10.91
N VAL A 681 3.05 19.51 -11.50
CA VAL A 681 2.46 18.90 -12.70
C VAL A 681 2.90 19.65 -13.95
N THR A 682 3.36 18.92 -14.97
CA THR A 682 3.76 19.51 -16.25
C THR A 682 2.52 19.77 -17.11
N SER A 683 2.16 21.05 -17.25
CA SER A 683 1.02 21.48 -18.06
C SER A 683 1.15 21.08 -19.53
N SER A 684 0.04 20.62 -20.12
CA SER A 684 -0.10 20.38 -21.56
C SER A 684 -0.37 21.65 -22.38
N GLY A 685 -0.55 22.79 -21.70
CA GLY A 685 -0.78 24.09 -22.30
C GLY A 685 -1.46 25.03 -21.29
N THR A 686 -0.67 25.90 -20.65
CA THR A 686 -1.20 26.89 -19.70
C THR A 686 -1.66 28.15 -20.44
N VAL A 687 -2.90 28.56 -20.20
CA VAL A 687 -3.44 29.84 -20.69
C VAL A 687 -3.08 30.93 -19.70
N SER A 688 -2.20 31.86 -20.11
CA SER A 688 -1.83 32.99 -19.24
C SER A 688 -2.99 33.96 -19.00
N PRO A 689 -3.00 34.70 -17.87
CA PRO A 689 -3.98 35.76 -17.61
C PRO A 689 -4.11 36.76 -18.76
N LEU A 690 -2.99 37.24 -19.30
CA LEU A 690 -2.97 38.13 -20.47
C LEU A 690 -3.73 37.52 -21.65
N THR A 691 -3.53 36.24 -21.94
CA THR A 691 -4.19 35.55 -23.06
C THR A 691 -5.69 35.43 -22.82
N GLY A 692 -6.11 34.99 -21.64
CA GLY A 692 -7.52 34.87 -21.28
C GLY A 692 -8.25 36.22 -21.28
N ILE A 693 -7.67 37.23 -20.64
CA ILE A 693 -8.24 38.59 -20.58
C ILE A 693 -8.35 39.20 -21.97
N THR A 694 -7.30 39.09 -22.81
CA THR A 694 -7.33 39.60 -24.19
C THR A 694 -8.40 38.91 -25.02
N SER A 695 -8.49 37.58 -24.91
CA SER A 695 -9.49 36.78 -25.63
C SER A 695 -10.92 37.17 -25.22
N ARG A 696 -11.17 37.32 -23.92
CA ARG A 696 -12.49 37.66 -23.40
C ARG A 696 -12.89 39.13 -23.63
N ALA A 697 -11.92 40.05 -23.62
CA ALA A 697 -12.16 41.46 -23.94
C ALA A 697 -12.57 41.67 -25.41
N GLY A 698 -12.03 40.83 -26.32
CA GLY A 698 -12.29 40.89 -27.75
C GLY A 698 -11.90 42.23 -28.38
N SER A 699 -12.52 42.60 -29.50
CA SER A 699 -12.29 43.89 -30.16
C SER A 699 -12.90 45.09 -29.41
N GLY A 700 -13.57 44.84 -28.28
CA GLY A 700 -14.27 45.85 -27.50
C GLY A 700 -13.37 46.71 -26.60
N ALA A 701 -12.14 46.26 -26.34
CA ALA A 701 -11.15 46.94 -25.50
C ALA A 701 -9.71 46.64 -25.97
N THR A 702 -8.77 47.53 -25.65
CA THR A 702 -7.33 47.32 -25.82
C THR A 702 -6.75 46.77 -24.52
N VAL A 703 -6.03 45.65 -24.59
CA VAL A 703 -5.27 45.08 -23.47
C VAL A 703 -3.78 45.30 -23.71
N GLN A 704 -3.10 45.90 -22.75
CA GLN A 704 -1.66 46.16 -22.76
C GLN A 704 -0.98 45.40 -21.62
N TYR A 705 0.29 45.02 -21.80
CA TYR A 705 1.06 44.24 -20.84
C TYR A 705 2.36 44.94 -20.47
N GLU A 706 2.70 44.93 -19.18
CA GLU A 706 4.02 45.33 -18.66
C GLU A 706 4.43 44.35 -17.56
N ALA A 707 5.54 43.63 -17.75
CA ALA A 707 6.04 42.66 -16.78
C ALA A 707 6.49 43.32 -15.46
N ALA A 708 6.83 44.61 -15.50
CA ALA A 708 7.33 45.39 -14.37
C ALA A 708 8.62 44.82 -13.76
N ASP A 709 9.42 44.13 -14.57
CA ASP A 709 10.70 43.55 -14.21
C ASP A 709 11.90 44.46 -14.56
N GLY A 710 13.05 44.13 -13.97
CA GLY A 710 14.31 44.83 -14.19
C GLY A 710 14.34 46.27 -13.68
N SER A 711 15.41 46.99 -14.03
CA SER A 711 15.57 48.40 -13.67
C SER A 711 14.50 49.26 -14.35
N GLY A 712 13.83 50.12 -13.58
CA GLY A 712 12.76 51.00 -14.07
C GLY A 712 11.43 50.30 -14.37
N GLY A 713 11.26 49.02 -14.01
CA GLY A 713 10.01 48.26 -14.25
C GLY A 713 8.78 48.91 -13.62
N ILE A 714 8.89 49.37 -12.37
CA ILE A 714 7.81 50.07 -11.66
C ILE A 714 7.44 51.38 -12.38
N ASP A 715 8.41 52.16 -12.86
CA ASP A 715 8.13 53.43 -13.55
C ASP A 715 7.37 53.21 -14.86
N ARG A 716 7.70 52.15 -15.62
CA ARG A 716 6.95 51.77 -16.82
C ARG A 716 5.53 51.32 -16.48
N ALA A 717 5.36 50.51 -15.44
CA ALA A 717 4.05 50.07 -14.98
C ALA A 717 3.17 51.24 -14.54
N VAL A 718 3.74 52.20 -13.79
CA VAL A 718 3.08 53.44 -13.38
C VAL A 718 2.72 54.31 -14.58
N ALA A 719 3.61 54.45 -15.56
CA ALA A 719 3.35 55.20 -16.79
C ALA A 719 2.19 54.58 -17.57
N LEU A 720 2.15 53.26 -17.70
CA LEU A 720 1.07 52.51 -18.34
C LEU A 720 -0.26 52.68 -17.59
N ALA A 721 -0.25 52.52 -16.25
CA ALA A 721 -1.44 52.61 -15.40
C ALA A 721 -2.20 53.94 -15.54
N LYS A 722 -1.48 55.05 -15.82
CA LYS A 722 -2.07 56.38 -16.07
C LYS A 722 -2.85 56.50 -17.37
N THR A 723 -2.67 55.56 -18.30
CA THR A 723 -3.23 55.64 -19.67
C THR A 723 -4.42 54.71 -19.90
N VAL A 724 -4.69 53.81 -18.96
CA VAL A 724 -5.74 52.78 -19.04
C VAL A 724 -6.91 53.07 -18.10
N ASP A 725 -8.07 52.44 -18.35
CA ASP A 725 -9.23 52.56 -17.47
C ASP A 725 -9.04 51.76 -16.18
N VAL A 726 -8.45 50.56 -16.29
CA VAL A 726 -8.25 49.63 -15.18
C VAL A 726 -6.88 48.94 -15.33
N PRO A 727 -5.96 49.12 -14.38
CA PRO A 727 -4.80 48.25 -14.25
C PRO A 727 -5.14 47.05 -13.36
N ILE A 728 -4.69 45.87 -13.79
CA ILE A 728 -4.79 44.59 -13.09
C ILE A 728 -3.35 44.18 -12.77
N VAL A 729 -2.98 44.29 -11.51
CA VAL A 729 -1.63 44.00 -11.01
C VAL A 729 -1.60 42.59 -10.43
N PHE A 730 -0.65 41.79 -10.85
CA PHE A 730 -0.47 40.42 -10.40
C PHE A 730 0.60 40.34 -9.32
N GLY A 731 0.29 39.65 -8.22
CA GLY A 731 1.20 39.37 -7.12
C GLY A 731 1.33 37.87 -6.88
N THR A 732 2.54 37.39 -6.61
CA THR A 732 2.81 35.97 -6.35
C THR A 732 3.82 35.77 -5.24
N TYR A 733 3.69 34.66 -4.52
CA TYR A 733 4.67 34.18 -3.55
C TYR A 733 4.92 32.70 -3.81
N PRO A 734 6.00 32.34 -4.53
CA PRO A 734 6.34 30.95 -4.81
C PRO A 734 6.54 30.12 -3.53
N GLN A 735 6.02 28.90 -3.53
CA GLN A 735 6.18 27.90 -2.47
C GLN A 735 6.75 26.61 -3.07
N ASN A 736 7.56 25.89 -2.29
CA ASN A 736 8.28 24.72 -2.76
C ASN A 736 8.49 23.71 -1.63
N GLU A 737 8.34 22.42 -1.96
CA GLU A 737 8.76 21.35 -1.06
C GLU A 737 10.23 21.49 -0.61
N GLY A 738 10.52 21.19 0.65
CA GLY A 738 11.86 21.21 1.21
C GLY A 738 12.36 22.58 1.62
N THR A 739 11.57 23.66 1.48
CA THR A 739 11.93 24.98 2.00
C THR A 739 10.70 25.77 2.41
N ASP A 740 10.69 26.29 3.63
CA ASP A 740 9.66 27.21 4.08
C ASP A 740 9.95 28.66 3.71
N ASN A 741 8.88 29.46 3.63
CA ASN A 741 8.97 30.89 3.48
C ASN A 741 9.47 31.56 4.78
N THR A 742 10.28 32.59 4.63
CA THR A 742 10.81 33.35 5.78
C THR A 742 9.89 34.50 6.22
N SER A 743 8.94 34.88 5.37
CA SER A 743 7.95 35.93 5.58
C SER A 743 6.62 35.53 4.94
N ILE A 744 5.59 36.32 5.21
CA ILE A 744 4.27 36.26 4.56
C ILE A 744 3.97 37.54 3.77
N ASP A 745 4.94 38.45 3.66
CA ASP A 745 4.87 39.60 2.77
C ASP A 745 5.22 39.19 1.34
N LEU A 746 4.50 39.71 0.34
CA LEU A 746 4.85 39.47 -1.06
C LEU A 746 6.33 39.80 -1.33
N PRO A 747 7.11 38.88 -1.94
CA PRO A 747 8.55 39.02 -2.05
C PRO A 747 8.96 40.09 -3.06
N GLY A 748 10.21 40.55 -2.95
CA GLY A 748 10.79 41.54 -3.85
C GLY A 748 10.11 42.92 -3.73
N GLN A 749 9.92 43.60 -4.87
CA GLN A 749 9.31 44.94 -4.91
C GLN A 749 7.81 44.91 -5.23
N GLN A 750 7.13 43.75 -5.09
CA GLN A 750 5.72 43.60 -5.48
C GLN A 750 4.78 44.51 -4.68
N ASN A 751 4.98 44.63 -3.36
CA ASN A 751 4.22 45.56 -2.53
C ASN A 751 4.40 47.03 -2.98
N GLN A 752 5.61 47.41 -3.38
CA GLN A 752 5.91 48.74 -3.90
C GLN A 752 5.28 48.95 -5.29
N LEU A 753 5.32 47.96 -6.16
CA LEU A 753 4.68 47.98 -7.48
C LEU A 753 3.17 48.23 -7.34
N ILE A 754 2.50 47.42 -6.51
CA ILE A 754 1.05 47.54 -6.29
C ILE A 754 0.70 48.92 -5.74
N SER A 755 1.41 49.38 -4.70
CA SER A 755 1.17 50.72 -4.13
C SER A 755 1.39 51.85 -5.15
N SER A 756 2.45 51.74 -5.96
CA SER A 756 2.79 52.77 -6.96
C SER A 756 1.76 52.82 -8.10
N VAL A 757 1.28 51.67 -8.56
CA VAL A 757 0.23 51.56 -9.58
C VAL A 757 -1.11 52.05 -9.04
N ALA A 758 -1.47 51.66 -7.80
CA ALA A 758 -2.70 52.10 -7.13
C ALA A 758 -2.74 53.63 -6.94
N ALA A 759 -1.61 54.24 -6.57
CA ALA A 759 -1.48 55.69 -6.48
C ALA A 759 -1.64 56.39 -7.86
N ALA A 760 -1.23 55.73 -8.94
CA ALA A 760 -1.35 56.25 -10.30
C ALA A 760 -2.76 56.08 -10.88
N ASN A 761 -3.49 55.04 -10.46
CA ASN A 761 -4.86 54.78 -10.89
C ASN A 761 -5.68 54.10 -9.77
N PRO A 762 -6.69 54.80 -9.20
CA PRO A 762 -7.45 54.29 -8.06
C PRO A 762 -8.39 53.12 -8.40
N LYS A 763 -8.58 52.79 -9.69
CA LYS A 763 -9.36 51.62 -10.12
C LYS A 763 -8.53 50.33 -10.17
N THR A 764 -7.36 50.31 -9.54
CA THR A 764 -6.46 49.15 -9.54
C THR A 764 -7.14 47.91 -8.95
N ILE A 765 -7.05 46.80 -9.68
CA ILE A 765 -7.39 45.46 -9.22
C ILE A 765 -6.09 44.71 -8.98
N VAL A 766 -6.03 43.94 -7.89
CA VAL A 766 -4.93 43.01 -7.62
C VAL A 766 -5.43 41.57 -7.76
N VAL A 767 -4.66 40.74 -8.42
CA VAL A 767 -4.86 39.28 -8.48
C VAL A 767 -3.66 38.62 -7.83
N LEU A 768 -3.91 37.75 -6.86
CA LEU A 768 -2.88 37.00 -6.16
C LEU A 768 -2.87 35.57 -6.68
N HIS A 769 -1.69 35.07 -7.06
CA HIS A 769 -1.44 33.65 -7.26
C HIS A 769 -0.47 33.18 -6.18
N THR A 770 -1.02 32.84 -5.02
CA THR A 770 -0.28 32.45 -3.82
C THR A 770 -0.74 31.10 -3.30
N GLY A 771 0.16 30.32 -2.72
CA GLY A 771 -0.16 28.99 -2.22
C GLY A 771 -0.66 28.92 -0.77
N SER A 772 -0.56 30.02 -0.03
CA SER A 772 -1.13 30.22 1.31
C SER A 772 -1.31 31.72 1.53
N ALA A 773 -1.65 32.13 2.74
CA ALA A 773 -1.97 33.50 3.06
C ALA A 773 -0.76 34.45 2.99
N VAL A 774 -1.00 35.65 2.44
CA VAL A 774 -0.03 36.75 2.40
C VAL A 774 -0.60 38.04 2.99
N THR A 775 0.27 38.92 3.49
CA THR A 775 -0.13 40.26 3.94
C THR A 775 -0.42 41.19 2.76
N MET A 776 -1.27 42.19 2.99
CA MET A 776 -1.65 43.16 1.96
C MET A 776 -1.57 44.59 2.50
N PRO A 777 -0.36 45.16 2.73
CA PRO A 777 -0.20 46.51 3.28
C PRO A 777 -0.81 47.62 2.39
N TRP A 778 -1.06 47.31 1.12
CA TRP A 778 -1.68 48.18 0.11
C TRP A 778 -3.20 47.99 -0.02
N LEU A 779 -3.83 47.13 0.79
CA LEU A 779 -5.24 46.75 0.63
C LEU A 779 -6.19 47.95 0.58
N ASN A 780 -5.94 49.01 1.35
CA ASN A 780 -6.77 50.21 1.36
C ASN A 780 -6.57 51.12 0.13
N GLN A 781 -5.55 50.90 -0.69
CA GLN A 781 -5.22 51.72 -1.86
C GLN A 781 -5.88 51.21 -3.16
N VAL A 782 -6.28 49.94 -3.20
CA VAL A 782 -6.80 49.27 -4.40
C VAL A 782 -8.32 49.15 -4.39
N ALA A 783 -8.95 49.05 -5.57
CA ALA A 783 -10.39 48.94 -5.71
C ALA A 783 -10.90 47.49 -5.66
N GLY A 784 -10.09 46.51 -6.07
CA GLY A 784 -10.47 45.09 -6.05
C GLY A 784 -9.30 44.17 -5.72
N VAL A 785 -9.58 43.04 -5.08
CA VAL A 785 -8.61 41.98 -4.79
C VAL A 785 -9.25 40.62 -5.03
N LEU A 786 -8.60 39.80 -5.84
CA LEU A 786 -8.93 38.40 -6.09
C LEU A 786 -7.76 37.53 -5.59
N GLU A 787 -8.06 36.49 -4.82
CA GLU A 787 -7.14 35.38 -4.58
C GLU A 787 -7.46 34.27 -5.57
N GLY A 788 -6.52 33.99 -6.47
CA GLY A 788 -6.64 32.97 -7.52
C GLY A 788 -5.85 31.70 -7.21
N TRP A 789 -5.10 31.65 -6.10
CA TRP A 789 -4.24 30.52 -5.74
C TRP A 789 -3.29 30.10 -6.87
N TYR A 790 -2.81 28.86 -6.85
CA TYR A 790 -2.25 28.21 -8.02
C TYR A 790 -3.38 27.50 -8.80
N SER A 791 -3.96 28.20 -9.76
CA SER A 791 -5.18 27.79 -10.51
C SER A 791 -4.95 26.77 -11.64
N GLY A 792 -3.76 26.21 -11.77
CA GLY A 792 -3.46 25.24 -12.82
C GLY A 792 -3.50 25.82 -14.25
N GLN A 793 -3.65 24.94 -15.25
CA GLN A 793 -3.42 25.32 -16.64
C GLN A 793 -4.49 26.26 -17.24
N GLU A 794 -5.69 26.29 -16.67
CA GLU A 794 -6.81 27.11 -17.17
C GLU A 794 -6.90 28.49 -16.48
N VAL A 795 -5.89 28.86 -15.67
CA VAL A 795 -5.84 30.10 -14.87
C VAL A 795 -6.30 31.35 -15.63
N GLY A 796 -5.83 31.57 -16.86
CA GLY A 796 -6.19 32.76 -17.61
C GLY A 796 -7.66 32.77 -18.07
N ASN A 797 -8.21 31.62 -18.45
CA ASN A 797 -9.61 31.51 -18.86
C ASN A 797 -10.55 31.69 -17.67
N ALA A 798 -10.24 31.05 -16.55
CA ALA A 798 -11.01 31.16 -15.31
C ALA A 798 -11.02 32.60 -14.78
N LEU A 799 -9.84 33.21 -14.67
CA LEU A 799 -9.72 34.59 -14.20
C LEU A 799 -10.46 35.58 -15.11
N ALA A 800 -10.39 35.40 -16.43
CA ALA A 800 -11.12 36.25 -17.37
C ALA A 800 -12.65 36.13 -17.19
N ALA A 801 -13.16 34.91 -16.98
CA ALA A 801 -14.59 34.69 -16.73
C ALA A 801 -15.07 35.42 -15.47
N ILE A 802 -14.27 35.39 -14.40
CA ILE A 802 -14.54 36.13 -13.15
C ILE A 802 -14.46 37.64 -13.39
N LEU A 803 -13.33 38.13 -13.93
CA LEU A 803 -13.11 39.57 -14.13
C LEU A 803 -14.25 40.24 -14.93
N PHE A 804 -14.79 39.57 -15.94
CA PHE A 804 -15.88 40.11 -16.77
C PHE A 804 -17.29 39.71 -16.30
N GLY A 805 -17.40 38.94 -15.21
CA GLY A 805 -18.68 38.54 -14.62
C GLY A 805 -19.48 37.55 -15.46
N ASP A 806 -18.82 36.75 -16.29
CA ASP A 806 -19.42 35.55 -16.89
C ASP A 806 -19.71 34.52 -15.81
N VAL A 807 -18.81 34.43 -14.84
CA VAL A 807 -18.96 33.67 -13.61
C VAL A 807 -18.91 34.65 -12.43
N SER A 808 -19.82 34.48 -11.47
CA SER A 808 -19.72 35.19 -10.21
C SER A 808 -18.72 34.47 -9.30
N PRO A 809 -17.78 35.17 -8.66
CA PRO A 809 -16.90 34.54 -7.68
C PRO A 809 -17.73 33.93 -6.56
N SER A 810 -17.33 32.72 -6.16
CA SER A 810 -17.98 31.93 -5.12
C SER A 810 -17.01 31.24 -4.16
N GLY A 811 -15.70 31.36 -4.40
CA GLY A 811 -14.69 30.75 -3.54
C GLY A 811 -14.73 31.35 -2.13
N LYS A 812 -14.44 30.51 -1.14
CA LYS A 812 -14.33 30.87 0.28
C LYS A 812 -12.94 30.52 0.79
N LEU A 813 -12.36 31.34 1.66
CA LEU A 813 -11.01 31.10 2.15
C LEU A 813 -10.93 29.81 2.99
N PRO A 814 -10.10 28.83 2.61
CA PRO A 814 -9.86 27.63 3.43
C PRO A 814 -8.82 27.88 4.52
N VAL A 815 -8.18 29.06 4.54
CA VAL A 815 -7.17 29.49 5.53
C VAL A 815 -7.40 30.95 5.91
N THR A 816 -7.10 31.32 7.15
CA THR A 816 -7.23 32.68 7.65
C THR A 816 -6.08 33.54 7.14
N PHE A 817 -6.39 34.73 6.63
CA PHE A 817 -5.36 35.67 6.18
C PHE A 817 -4.95 36.59 7.35
N PRO A 818 -3.70 36.51 7.84
CA PRO A 818 -3.22 37.38 8.91
C PRO A 818 -3.05 38.83 8.47
N ALA A 819 -3.24 39.77 9.40
CA ALA A 819 -2.85 41.16 9.19
C ALA A 819 -1.32 41.35 9.27
N SER A 820 -0.65 40.55 10.11
CA SER A 820 0.80 40.54 10.27
C SER A 820 1.31 39.16 10.71
N LEU A 821 2.62 38.94 10.55
CA LEU A 821 3.24 37.70 11.01
C LEU A 821 3.19 37.53 12.54
N ALA A 822 2.99 38.61 13.30
CA ALA A 822 2.84 38.52 14.75
C ALA A 822 1.48 37.94 15.17
N ASP A 823 0.50 37.90 14.26
CA ASP A 823 -0.87 37.46 14.55
C ASP A 823 -1.06 35.95 14.35
N VAL A 824 -0.13 35.26 13.68
CA VAL A 824 -0.24 33.82 13.42
C VAL A 824 -0.03 33.01 14.72
N PRO A 825 -0.63 31.81 14.86
CA PRO A 825 -0.47 31.02 16.08
C PRO A 825 0.99 30.67 16.38
N ALA A 826 1.78 30.31 15.36
CA ALA A 826 3.18 29.91 15.48
C ALA A 826 4.18 31.09 15.32
N HIS A 827 3.93 32.23 15.96
CA HIS A 827 4.73 33.45 15.78
C HIS A 827 6.04 33.50 16.58
N THR A 828 6.25 32.63 17.57
CA THR A 828 7.49 32.61 18.38
C THR A 828 8.55 31.68 17.81
N THR A 829 9.84 31.91 18.12
CA THR A 829 10.94 31.02 17.68
C THR A 829 10.78 29.58 18.18
N ALA A 830 10.19 29.38 19.36
CA ALA A 830 9.92 28.05 19.90
C ALA A 830 8.86 27.31 19.08
N GLN A 831 7.90 28.02 18.50
CA GLN A 831 6.83 27.45 17.68
C GLN A 831 7.20 27.36 16.19
N TRP A 832 8.10 28.22 15.71
CA TRP A 832 8.54 28.24 14.32
C TRP A 832 9.95 28.83 14.13
N PRO A 833 10.87 28.13 13.43
CA PRO A 833 10.80 26.74 13.01
C PRO A 833 11.21 25.77 14.14
N GLY A 834 11.29 26.26 15.39
CA GLY A 834 11.73 25.52 16.56
C GLY A 834 13.02 26.07 17.18
N ALA A 835 13.26 25.68 18.43
CA ALA A 835 14.47 25.98 19.18
C ALA A 835 14.90 24.74 20.00
N ASN A 836 16.20 24.58 20.23
CA ASN A 836 16.74 23.46 21.02
C ASN A 836 16.29 22.07 20.53
N ASN A 837 16.25 21.89 19.19
CA ASN A 837 15.77 20.66 18.53
C ASN A 837 14.31 20.29 18.86
N GLN A 838 13.46 21.27 19.13
CA GLN A 838 12.04 21.07 19.36
C GLN A 838 11.22 22.17 18.69
N VAL A 839 10.06 21.79 18.17
CA VAL A 839 9.04 22.70 17.65
C VAL A 839 7.83 22.59 18.56
N GLN A 840 7.50 23.66 19.29
CA GLN A 840 6.40 23.66 20.24
C GLN A 840 5.09 23.92 19.53
N TYR A 841 4.11 23.02 19.67
CA TYR A 841 2.75 23.22 19.18
C TYR A 841 1.88 23.72 20.35
N SER A 842 2.35 24.79 21.00
CA SER A 842 1.81 25.30 22.27
C SER A 842 0.49 26.06 22.13
N GLU A 843 0.08 26.37 20.90
CA GLU A 843 -1.26 26.83 20.57
C GLU A 843 -2.33 25.75 20.77
N GLY A 844 -1.94 24.47 20.83
CA GLY A 844 -2.87 23.36 21.05
C GLY A 844 -3.94 23.30 19.96
N VAL A 845 -5.21 23.17 20.36
CA VAL A 845 -6.37 23.14 19.45
C VAL A 845 -6.67 24.50 18.79
N ASP A 846 -6.07 25.60 19.27
CA ASP A 846 -6.26 26.93 18.71
C ASP A 846 -5.37 27.14 17.46
N VAL A 847 -5.65 26.40 16.39
CA VAL A 847 -5.01 26.55 15.06
C VAL A 847 -5.94 27.24 14.08
N GLY A 848 -5.39 28.13 13.23
CA GLY A 848 -6.16 28.89 12.25
C GLY A 848 -7.15 29.85 12.92
N TYR A 849 -8.37 29.99 12.38
CA TYR A 849 -9.41 30.88 12.92
C TYR A 849 -9.70 30.66 14.41
N ARG A 850 -9.52 29.44 14.94
CA ARG A 850 -9.65 29.12 16.36
C ARG A 850 -8.73 29.99 17.22
N TRP A 851 -7.48 30.19 16.79
CA TRP A 851 -6.52 31.13 17.41
C TRP A 851 -7.02 32.56 17.41
N TYR A 852 -7.47 33.05 16.25
CA TYR A 852 -7.95 34.42 16.09
C TYR A 852 -9.17 34.70 16.96
N ASP A 853 -10.05 33.71 17.13
CA ASP A 853 -11.21 33.80 17.99
C ASP A 853 -10.81 33.77 19.47
N ALA A 854 -9.98 32.80 19.86
CA ALA A 854 -9.51 32.65 21.24
C ALA A 854 -8.69 33.85 21.74
N LYS A 855 -7.92 34.49 20.85
CA LYS A 855 -7.11 35.68 21.16
C LYS A 855 -7.83 37.00 20.86
N ASN A 856 -9.05 36.95 20.32
CA ASN A 856 -9.80 38.12 19.86
C ASN A 856 -8.97 39.03 18.90
N ILE A 857 -8.25 38.39 17.98
CA ILE A 857 -7.47 39.06 16.93
C ILE A 857 -8.39 39.20 15.71
N THR A 858 -8.37 40.38 15.07
CA THR A 858 -9.07 40.60 13.81
C THR A 858 -8.13 40.22 12.67
N PRO A 859 -8.40 39.12 11.92
CA PRO A 859 -7.60 38.78 10.76
C PRO A 859 -7.83 39.79 9.63
N LEU A 860 -6.94 39.82 8.64
CA LEU A 860 -7.13 40.59 7.42
C LEU A 860 -8.38 40.10 6.67
N PHE A 861 -8.49 38.78 6.51
CA PHE A 861 -9.70 38.11 6.06
C PHE A 861 -9.90 36.81 6.86
N PRO A 862 -11.10 36.54 7.39
CA PRO A 862 -11.33 35.36 8.21
C PRO A 862 -11.52 34.09 7.38
N PHE A 863 -11.31 32.93 8.00
CA PHE A 863 -11.69 31.63 7.44
C PHE A 863 -13.14 31.62 6.92
N GLY A 864 -13.34 30.96 5.79
CA GLY A 864 -14.64 30.83 5.13
C GLY A 864 -15.11 32.11 4.44
N TYR A 865 -14.32 33.20 4.41
CA TYR A 865 -14.70 34.46 3.78
C TYR A 865 -14.59 34.43 2.26
N GLY A 866 -15.51 35.11 1.56
CA GLY A 866 -15.43 35.36 0.13
C GLY A 866 -16.66 36.12 -0.37
N LEU A 867 -16.43 37.20 -1.10
CA LEU A 867 -17.49 38.04 -1.69
C LEU A 867 -18.03 37.43 -2.99
N SER A 868 -19.18 37.94 -3.41
CA SER A 868 -19.87 37.57 -4.65
C SER A 868 -20.27 38.82 -5.45
N TYR A 869 -20.68 38.65 -6.72
CA TYR A 869 -21.32 39.73 -7.49
C TYR A 869 -22.82 39.87 -7.20
N THR A 870 -23.36 38.99 -6.36
CA THR A 870 -24.70 39.11 -5.79
C THR A 870 -24.64 39.10 -4.26
N ASN A 871 -25.79 39.24 -3.60
CA ASN A 871 -25.90 39.21 -2.14
C ASN A 871 -26.76 38.01 -1.71
N PHE A 872 -26.48 37.47 -0.53
CA PHE A 872 -27.25 36.38 0.05
C PHE A 872 -27.78 36.75 1.43
N GLY A 873 -28.98 36.26 1.75
CA GLY A 873 -29.62 36.36 3.05
C GLY A 873 -29.80 34.99 3.68
N PHE A 874 -29.54 34.90 4.98
CA PHE A 874 -29.70 33.70 5.79
C PHE A 874 -30.91 33.85 6.72
N GLY A 875 -31.77 32.84 6.78
CA GLY A 875 -32.97 32.87 7.62
C GLY A 875 -33.52 31.49 7.95
N GLY A 876 -34.58 31.45 8.76
CA GLY A 876 -35.35 30.22 9.00
C GLY A 876 -34.56 29.07 9.64
N LEU A 877 -33.65 29.38 10.57
CA LEU A 877 -32.91 28.34 11.30
C LEU A 877 -33.87 27.45 12.10
N GLN A 878 -33.75 26.14 11.91
CA GLN A 878 -34.42 25.13 12.73
C GLN A 878 -33.36 24.16 13.24
N VAL A 879 -33.35 23.94 14.56
CA VAL A 879 -32.44 23.01 15.22
C VAL A 879 -33.27 21.90 15.86
N GLY A 880 -33.13 20.69 15.35
CA GLY A 880 -33.77 19.50 15.89
C GLY A 880 -33.13 19.02 17.19
N ALA A 881 -33.83 18.15 17.93
CA ALA A 881 -33.27 17.51 19.10
C ALA A 881 -32.18 16.49 18.73
N LEU A 882 -31.20 16.30 19.61
CA LEU A 882 -30.16 15.29 19.44
C LEU A 882 -30.75 13.88 19.68
N GLY A 883 -30.95 13.14 18.59
CA GLY A 883 -31.33 11.73 18.60
C GLY A 883 -30.13 10.79 18.46
N SER A 884 -30.39 9.48 18.30
CA SER A 884 -29.35 8.48 18.07
C SER A 884 -28.57 8.69 16.76
N GLY A 885 -29.23 9.23 15.73
CA GLY A 885 -28.61 9.57 14.44
C GLY A 885 -28.10 11.01 14.33
N GLY A 886 -28.05 11.76 15.44
CA GLY A 886 -27.72 13.18 15.44
C GLY A 886 -28.95 14.11 15.45
N ALA A 887 -28.70 15.41 15.46
CA ALA A 887 -29.69 16.47 15.30
C ALA A 887 -29.70 16.96 13.84
N THR A 888 -30.89 17.12 13.27
CA THR A 888 -31.03 17.82 11.98
C THR A 888 -31.03 19.32 12.21
N VAL A 889 -30.19 20.05 11.48
CA VAL A 889 -30.19 21.51 11.43
C VAL A 889 -30.54 21.94 10.01
N THR A 890 -31.46 22.88 9.84
CA THR A 890 -31.78 23.47 8.53
C THR A 890 -31.75 24.97 8.59
N ALA A 891 -31.30 25.60 7.50
CA ALA A 891 -31.36 27.05 7.31
C ALA A 891 -31.79 27.34 5.86
N THR A 892 -32.33 28.52 5.60
CA THR A 892 -32.68 28.98 4.25
C THR A 892 -31.67 30.02 3.80
N VAL A 893 -31.11 29.79 2.60
CA VAL A 893 -30.26 30.74 1.89
C VAL A 893 -31.09 31.34 0.77
N THR A 894 -31.08 32.66 0.64
CA THR A 894 -31.80 33.39 -0.42
C THR A 894 -30.86 34.30 -1.16
N ASN A 895 -30.85 34.25 -2.49
CA ASN A 895 -30.16 35.26 -3.28
C ASN A 895 -30.98 36.55 -3.30
N THR A 896 -30.53 37.57 -2.59
CA THR A 896 -31.20 38.86 -2.43
C THR A 896 -30.69 39.93 -3.40
N GLY A 897 -29.71 39.58 -4.23
CA GLY A 897 -29.17 40.50 -5.23
C GLY A 897 -29.84 40.36 -6.60
N SER A 898 -29.13 40.81 -7.64
CA SER A 898 -29.64 40.94 -9.01
C SER A 898 -28.95 40.03 -10.02
N ARG A 899 -28.01 39.19 -9.56
CA ARG A 899 -27.25 38.25 -10.39
C ARG A 899 -27.38 36.84 -9.84
N ALA A 900 -27.35 35.85 -10.73
CA ALA A 900 -27.15 34.47 -10.29
C ALA A 900 -25.77 34.33 -9.63
N GLY A 901 -25.67 33.44 -8.66
CA GLY A 901 -24.42 33.15 -7.97
C GLY A 901 -24.55 31.96 -7.04
N ALA A 902 -23.40 31.49 -6.55
CA ALA A 902 -23.34 30.45 -5.54
C ALA A 902 -22.97 31.01 -4.16
N GLU A 903 -23.46 30.37 -3.11
CA GLU A 903 -23.13 30.64 -1.72
C GLU A 903 -22.84 29.33 -0.98
N VAL A 904 -21.99 29.39 0.03
CA VAL A 904 -21.63 28.28 0.91
C VAL A 904 -22.17 28.58 2.30
N ALA A 905 -23.25 27.89 2.68
CA ALA A 905 -23.74 27.93 4.05
C ALA A 905 -22.81 27.10 4.95
N GLN A 906 -22.24 27.73 5.97
CA GLN A 906 -21.29 27.12 6.90
C GLN A 906 -21.96 26.99 8.28
N LEU A 907 -21.90 25.79 8.87
CA LEU A 907 -22.39 25.49 10.20
C LEU A 907 -21.23 25.32 11.17
N TYR A 908 -21.27 26.09 12.25
CA TYR A 908 -20.32 26.02 13.34
C TYR A 908 -21.00 25.59 14.65
N VAL A 909 -20.27 24.84 15.46
CA VAL A 909 -20.67 24.41 16.81
C VAL A 909 -19.81 25.13 17.83
N GLY A 910 -20.45 25.78 18.80
CA GLY A 910 -19.79 26.35 19.98
C GLY A 910 -20.06 25.48 21.22
N ASP A 911 -19.00 24.99 21.83
CA ASP A 911 -19.07 24.10 22.99
C ASP A 911 -19.38 24.87 24.30
N PRO A 912 -19.87 24.20 25.35
CA PRO A 912 -19.96 24.80 26.67
C PRO A 912 -18.58 25.25 27.15
N ALA A 913 -18.42 26.51 27.56
CA ALA A 913 -17.13 27.09 27.96
C ALA A 913 -16.34 26.27 29.02
N SER A 914 -17.02 25.42 29.81
CA SER A 914 -16.40 24.51 30.76
C SER A 914 -15.55 23.40 30.13
N THR A 915 -15.67 23.14 28.82
CA THR A 915 -14.84 22.14 28.11
C THR A 915 -13.45 22.67 27.80
N GLY A 916 -13.27 23.99 27.70
CA GLY A 916 -12.02 24.60 27.25
C GLY A 916 -11.79 24.54 25.73
N GLU A 917 -12.81 24.14 24.97
CA GLU A 917 -12.78 24.04 23.51
C GLU A 917 -12.80 25.43 22.82
N PRO A 918 -12.36 25.50 21.54
CA PRO A 918 -12.45 26.71 20.74
C PRO A 918 -13.86 27.30 20.71
N VAL A 919 -13.94 28.64 20.58
CA VAL A 919 -15.19 29.43 20.65
C VAL A 919 -16.28 28.83 19.76
N HIS A 920 -15.91 28.46 18.53
CA HIS A 920 -16.75 27.68 17.65
C HIS A 920 -15.88 26.93 16.63
N GLN A 921 -16.43 25.84 16.07
CA GLN A 921 -15.72 24.94 15.17
C GLN A 921 -16.61 24.57 13.98
N LEU A 922 -16.07 24.54 12.76
CA LEU A 922 -16.79 24.12 11.55
C LEU A 922 -17.19 22.64 11.69
N LYS A 923 -18.47 22.32 11.49
CA LYS A 923 -19.02 20.95 11.52
C LYS A 923 -19.97 20.65 10.36
N GLY A 924 -20.10 21.58 9.41
CA GLY A 924 -20.88 21.36 8.20
C GLY A 924 -20.75 22.51 7.22
N PHE A 925 -20.84 22.21 5.94
CA PHE A 925 -21.00 23.21 4.89
C PHE A 925 -21.87 22.66 3.77
N GLN A 926 -22.58 23.54 3.07
CA GLN A 926 -23.36 23.18 1.89
C GLN A 926 -23.36 24.34 0.90
N ARG A 927 -22.82 24.07 -0.31
CA ARG A 927 -22.89 24.97 -1.46
C ARG A 927 -24.29 24.94 -2.09
N VAL A 928 -24.80 26.11 -2.47
CA VAL A 928 -26.07 26.27 -3.20
C VAL A 928 -25.89 27.27 -4.33
N GLU A 929 -26.50 26.98 -5.48
CA GLU A 929 -26.54 27.88 -6.63
C GLU A 929 -27.94 28.46 -6.75
N LEU A 930 -28.06 29.79 -6.83
CA LEU A 930 -29.35 30.47 -6.75
C LEU A 930 -29.48 31.56 -7.81
N GLN A 931 -30.61 31.56 -8.51
CA GLN A 931 -31.05 32.68 -9.34
C GLN A 931 -31.46 33.88 -8.47
N PRO A 932 -31.51 35.11 -9.02
CA PRO A 932 -31.98 36.28 -8.27
C PRO A 932 -33.38 36.05 -7.67
N GLY A 933 -33.52 36.26 -6.35
CA GLY A 933 -34.76 36.06 -5.60
C GLY A 933 -35.08 34.61 -5.23
N GLU A 934 -34.27 33.64 -5.67
CA GLU A 934 -34.45 32.22 -5.32
C GLU A 934 -34.00 31.93 -3.89
N SER A 935 -34.69 31.00 -3.23
CA SER A 935 -34.36 30.50 -1.90
C SER A 935 -34.21 28.97 -1.92
N GLN A 936 -33.21 28.45 -1.21
CA GLN A 936 -33.04 27.02 -0.98
C GLN A 936 -32.81 26.74 0.51
N THR A 937 -33.41 25.65 1.01
CA THR A 937 -33.14 25.14 2.35
C THR A 937 -31.90 24.24 2.32
N VAL A 938 -30.88 24.61 3.08
CA VAL A 938 -29.71 23.77 3.38
C VAL A 938 -29.99 22.90 4.61
N ARG A 939 -29.36 21.73 4.66
CA ARG A 939 -29.58 20.72 5.71
C ARG A 939 -28.25 20.13 6.16
N PHE A 940 -28.02 20.18 7.47
CA PHE A 940 -26.89 19.59 8.15
C PHE A 940 -27.35 18.51 9.14
N THR A 941 -26.47 17.56 9.42
CA THR A 941 -26.65 16.61 10.52
C THR A 941 -25.52 16.83 11.50
N VAL A 942 -25.86 17.20 12.74
CA VAL A 942 -24.91 17.38 13.85
C VAL A 942 -24.99 16.15 14.74
N THR A 943 -23.98 15.30 14.66
CA THR A 943 -23.87 14.06 15.43
C THR A 943 -23.34 14.33 16.84
N ALA A 944 -23.39 13.34 17.73
CA ALA A 944 -22.74 13.45 19.04
C ALA A 944 -21.22 13.68 18.90
N ARG A 945 -20.61 13.10 17.86
CA ARG A 945 -19.18 13.24 17.55
C ARG A 945 -18.81 14.67 17.17
N ASP A 946 -19.69 15.38 16.47
CA ASP A 946 -19.50 16.79 16.10
C ASP A 946 -19.53 17.72 17.31
N LEU A 947 -20.12 17.26 18.42
CA LEU A 947 -20.19 17.96 19.72
C LEU A 947 -19.15 17.43 20.73
N ALA A 948 -18.29 16.50 20.32
CA ALA A 948 -17.35 15.82 21.21
C ALA A 948 -15.95 16.41 21.11
N HIS A 949 -15.30 16.54 22.26
CA HIS A 949 -13.87 16.82 22.38
C HIS A 949 -13.10 15.58 22.86
N TRP A 950 -11.80 15.54 22.63
CA TRP A 950 -10.94 14.50 23.14
C TRP A 950 -10.59 14.75 24.61
N ALA A 951 -11.03 13.86 25.49
CA ALA A 951 -10.72 13.97 26.92
C ALA A 951 -9.62 12.96 27.29
N ASP A 952 -8.39 13.44 27.55
CA ASP A 952 -7.26 12.60 27.95
C ASP A 952 -7.56 11.76 29.20
N SER A 953 -8.26 12.33 30.18
CA SER A 953 -8.68 11.62 31.39
C SER A 953 -9.62 10.44 31.13
N ALA A 954 -10.37 10.48 30.03
CA ALA A 954 -11.28 9.41 29.61
C ALA A 954 -10.66 8.49 28.53
N GLY A 955 -9.51 8.87 27.97
CA GLY A 955 -8.85 8.15 26.87
C GLY A 955 -9.68 8.08 25.59
N GLY A 956 -10.54 9.07 25.32
CA GLY A 956 -11.48 9.02 24.20
C GLY A 956 -12.37 10.26 24.02
N TRP A 957 -13.15 10.25 22.94
CA TRP A 957 -14.08 11.32 22.59
C TRP A 957 -15.28 11.38 23.52
N THR A 958 -15.51 12.57 24.08
CA THR A 958 -16.54 12.83 25.08
C THR A 958 -17.37 14.05 24.70
N THR A 959 -18.69 13.88 24.71
CA THR A 959 -19.66 14.99 24.65
C THR A 959 -20.17 15.21 26.07
N THR A 960 -19.90 16.35 26.68
CA THR A 960 -20.33 16.65 28.05
C THR A 960 -21.78 17.17 28.09
N PRO A 961 -22.50 16.99 29.21
CA PRO A 961 -23.82 17.62 29.36
C PRO A 961 -23.69 19.14 29.28
N GLY A 962 -24.61 19.79 28.57
CA GLY A 962 -24.59 21.23 28.41
C GLY A 962 -25.39 21.71 27.21
N THR A 963 -25.37 23.02 26.99
CA THR A 963 -25.98 23.68 25.85
C THR A 963 -24.89 24.02 24.84
N TYR A 964 -24.96 23.41 23.66
CA TYR A 964 -24.08 23.66 22.54
C TYR A 964 -24.72 24.69 21.60
N GLN A 965 -23.95 25.69 21.19
CA GLN A 965 -24.40 26.68 20.24
C GLN A 965 -24.33 26.13 18.82
N ILE A 966 -25.36 26.43 18.02
CA ILE A 966 -25.39 26.14 16.59
C ILE A 966 -25.43 27.47 15.86
N LEU A 967 -24.41 27.73 15.06
CA LEU A 967 -24.23 28.99 14.34
C LEU A 967 -24.21 28.71 12.84
N VAL A 968 -24.93 29.50 12.04
CA VAL A 968 -24.96 29.33 10.57
C VAL A 968 -24.79 30.68 9.89
N GLY A 969 -23.92 30.72 8.87
CA GLY A 969 -23.64 31.91 8.07
C GLY A 969 -22.76 31.62 6.86
N ASP A 970 -22.04 32.62 6.37
CA ASP A 970 -21.23 32.56 5.15
C ASP A 970 -19.71 32.67 5.38
N SER A 971 -19.28 32.82 6.63
CA SER A 971 -17.87 32.81 7.07
C SER A 971 -17.79 32.67 8.60
N SER A 972 -16.61 32.36 9.15
CA SER A 972 -16.42 32.23 10.61
C SER A 972 -16.71 33.52 11.39
N ARG A 973 -16.69 34.69 10.72
CA ARG A 973 -16.98 36.00 11.33
C ARG A 973 -18.30 36.62 10.89
N ASN A 974 -19.13 35.91 10.13
CA ASN A 974 -20.48 36.34 9.78
C ASN A 974 -21.47 35.18 9.94
N LEU A 975 -21.98 35.05 11.17
CA LEU A 975 -22.86 33.96 11.63
C LEU A 975 -24.20 34.53 12.11
N PRO A 976 -25.06 35.04 11.20
CA PRO A 976 -26.29 35.75 11.56
C PRO A 976 -27.35 34.86 12.21
N LEU A 977 -27.27 33.53 12.05
CA LEU A 977 -28.22 32.59 12.62
C LEU A 977 -27.61 31.89 13.83
N SER A 978 -28.33 31.86 14.94
CA SER A 978 -27.94 31.14 16.15
C SER A 978 -29.10 30.33 16.74
N GLY A 979 -28.76 29.16 17.25
CA GLY A 979 -29.65 28.22 17.92
C GLY A 979 -28.86 27.37 18.92
N SER A 980 -29.48 26.31 19.45
CA SER A 980 -28.77 25.44 20.39
C SER A 980 -29.25 23.98 20.38
N ILE A 981 -28.34 23.09 20.75
CA ILE A 981 -28.61 21.69 21.06
C ILE A 981 -28.33 21.48 22.55
N ASN A 982 -29.27 20.87 23.27
CA ASN A 982 -29.06 20.48 24.66
C ASN A 982 -28.63 19.01 24.75
N VAL A 983 -27.49 18.75 25.38
CA VAL A 983 -27.00 17.42 25.71
C VAL A 983 -27.31 17.14 27.17
N ALA A 984 -28.22 16.18 27.41
CA ALA A 984 -28.74 15.90 28.76
C ALA A 984 -27.79 15.04 29.62
N SER A 985 -26.86 14.32 29.01
CA SER A 985 -25.99 13.34 29.68
C SER A 985 -24.70 13.17 28.89
N THR A 986 -23.60 12.79 29.56
CA THR A 986 -22.34 12.52 28.88
C THR A 986 -22.52 11.43 27.82
N LEU A 987 -22.00 11.68 26.61
CA LEU A 987 -21.96 10.70 25.52
C LEU A 987 -20.50 10.37 25.21
N ARG A 988 -20.24 9.12 24.81
CA ARG A 988 -18.94 8.71 24.27
C ARG A 988 -19.11 8.27 22.82
N SER A 989 -18.11 8.58 22.00
CA SER A 989 -18.07 8.17 20.59
C SER A 989 -16.70 7.60 20.22
N ASP A 990 -16.68 6.77 19.19
CA ASP A 990 -15.45 6.36 18.52
C ASP A 990 -15.11 7.31 17.38
N VAL A 991 -13.98 7.07 16.71
CA VAL A 991 -13.53 7.87 15.56
C VAL A 991 -14.55 7.84 14.41
N ALA A 992 -15.29 6.74 14.24
CA ALA A 992 -16.34 6.61 13.23
C ALA A 992 -17.63 7.40 13.57
N GLY A 993 -17.72 7.99 14.76
CA GLY A 993 -18.80 8.87 15.17
C GLY A 993 -20.04 8.18 15.74
N THR A 994 -19.93 6.90 16.13
CA THR A 994 -21.04 6.10 16.67
C THR A 994 -21.36 6.51 18.12
N PRO A 995 -22.54 7.07 18.44
CA PRO A 995 -22.87 7.43 19.82
C PRO A 995 -23.14 6.19 20.67
N SER A 996 -22.56 6.13 21.87
CA SER A 996 -22.89 5.10 22.86
C SER A 996 -23.80 5.66 23.97
N ARG A 997 -25.11 5.50 23.82
CA ARG A 997 -26.05 5.45 24.97
C ARG A 997 -26.33 3.98 25.31
N GLY A 998 -25.36 3.31 25.92
CA GLY A 998 -25.55 1.97 26.50
C GLY A 998 -25.23 0.77 25.59
N GLY A 999 -24.60 0.98 24.44
CA GLY A 999 -24.10 -0.10 23.58
C GLY A 999 -23.18 0.43 22.47
N THR A 1000 -22.26 -0.40 21.98
CA THR A 1000 -21.41 -0.15 20.80
C THR A 1000 -21.69 -1.24 19.80
N VAL A 1001 -21.94 -0.86 18.54
CA VAL A 1001 -22.05 -1.81 17.43
C VAL A 1001 -20.77 -1.77 16.61
N THR A 1002 -20.11 -2.92 16.46
CA THR A 1002 -18.89 -3.06 15.65
C THR A 1002 -19.20 -3.94 14.45
N VAL A 1003 -18.99 -3.42 13.24
CA VAL A 1003 -19.13 -4.17 11.99
C VAL A 1003 -17.75 -4.69 11.57
N ALA A 1004 -17.65 -5.99 11.26
CA ALA A 1004 -16.43 -6.56 10.74
C ALA A 1004 -16.18 -6.02 9.32
N ASN A 1005 -15.03 -5.37 9.14
CA ASN A 1005 -14.65 -4.80 7.85
C ASN A 1005 -13.91 -5.87 7.01
N PRO A 1006 -14.35 -6.17 5.77
CA PRO A 1006 -13.58 -7.03 4.88
C PRO A 1006 -12.33 -6.35 4.29
N TYR A 1007 -12.17 -5.04 4.51
CA TYR A 1007 -11.06 -4.17 4.09
C TYR A 1007 -10.86 -4.00 2.57
N GLY A 1008 -11.49 -4.86 1.78
CA GLY A 1008 -11.55 -4.75 0.33
C GLY A 1008 -12.23 -5.97 -0.29
N MET A 1009 -12.93 -5.77 -1.40
CA MET A 1009 -13.62 -6.82 -2.14
C MET A 1009 -13.33 -6.69 -3.63
N SER A 1010 -13.24 -7.82 -4.33
CA SER A 1010 -13.34 -7.83 -5.79
C SER A 1010 -14.17 -9.00 -6.29
N SER A 1011 -14.85 -8.83 -7.42
CA SER A 1011 -15.68 -9.86 -8.04
C SER A 1011 -15.85 -9.64 -9.55
N PRO A 1012 -15.89 -10.68 -10.39
CA PRO A 1012 -16.19 -10.52 -11.80
C PRO A 1012 -17.62 -10.04 -12.06
N VAL A 1013 -17.83 -9.29 -13.15
CA VAL A 1013 -19.16 -8.94 -13.66
C VAL A 1013 -19.97 -10.22 -13.92
N GLY A 1014 -21.24 -10.21 -13.49
CA GLY A 1014 -22.16 -11.34 -13.65
C GLY A 1014 -21.94 -12.50 -12.67
N ALA A 1015 -20.87 -12.52 -11.87
CA ALA A 1015 -20.66 -13.54 -10.86
C ALA A 1015 -21.66 -13.36 -9.72
N LYS A 1016 -22.30 -14.48 -9.29
CA LYS A 1016 -23.18 -14.46 -8.12
C LYS A 1016 -22.34 -14.30 -6.85
N VAL A 1017 -22.67 -13.27 -6.08
CA VAL A 1017 -22.05 -12.99 -4.78
C VAL A 1017 -23.02 -13.39 -3.67
N SER A 1018 -22.46 -13.93 -2.59
CA SER A 1018 -23.15 -14.13 -1.31
C SER A 1018 -22.14 -13.91 -0.18
N LEU A 1019 -22.08 -12.69 0.34
CA LEU A 1019 -21.15 -12.28 1.39
C LEU A 1019 -21.91 -12.00 2.70
N PRO A 1020 -21.76 -12.84 3.74
CA PRO A 1020 -22.28 -12.53 5.06
C PRO A 1020 -21.42 -11.46 5.74
N VAL A 1021 -22.03 -10.33 6.11
CA VAL A 1021 -21.44 -9.31 6.96
C VAL A 1021 -21.75 -9.64 8.41
N THR A 1022 -20.72 -9.60 9.25
CA THR A 1022 -20.87 -9.85 10.70
C THR A 1022 -20.75 -8.55 11.48
N ALA A 1023 -21.52 -8.45 12.55
CA ALA A 1023 -21.43 -7.33 13.49
C ALA A 1023 -21.77 -7.81 14.90
N ARG A 1024 -21.30 -7.08 15.91
CA ARG A 1024 -21.55 -7.37 17.33
C ARG A 1024 -22.07 -6.11 18.02
N SER A 1025 -23.08 -6.24 18.89
CA SER A 1025 -23.52 -5.18 19.80
C SER A 1025 -23.19 -5.55 21.23
N THR A 1026 -22.65 -4.62 22.01
CA THR A 1026 -22.42 -4.81 23.46
C THR A 1026 -23.72 -4.78 24.27
N ALA A 1027 -24.81 -4.21 23.73
CA ALA A 1027 -26.14 -4.24 24.35
C ALA A 1027 -26.88 -5.58 24.11
N GLY A 1028 -26.39 -6.42 23.21
CA GLY A 1028 -27.06 -7.65 22.76
C GLY A 1028 -28.29 -7.38 21.88
N GLY A 1029 -28.90 -8.45 21.34
CA GLY A 1029 -30.11 -8.37 20.51
C GLY A 1029 -29.87 -8.52 19.01
N ARG A 1030 -30.97 -8.49 18.23
CA ARG A 1030 -30.96 -8.69 16.77
C ARG A 1030 -30.53 -7.40 16.07
N LEU A 1031 -29.52 -7.50 15.20
CA LEU A 1031 -29.05 -6.41 14.35
C LEU A 1031 -29.82 -6.34 13.02
N THR A 1032 -29.98 -5.14 12.49
CA THR A 1032 -30.44 -4.89 11.11
C THR A 1032 -29.35 -4.22 10.30
N PHE A 1033 -29.23 -4.59 9.03
CA PHE A 1033 -28.16 -4.10 8.15
C PHE A 1033 -28.70 -3.29 6.96
N SER A 1034 -27.92 -2.30 6.54
CA SER A 1034 -28.09 -1.52 5.32
C SER A 1034 -26.73 -1.25 4.68
N ALA A 1035 -26.70 -0.89 3.39
CA ALA A 1035 -25.47 -0.55 2.70
C ALA A 1035 -25.70 0.52 1.63
N THR A 1036 -24.70 1.34 1.41
CA THR A 1036 -24.62 2.33 0.33
C THR A 1036 -23.39 2.05 -0.54
N GLY A 1037 -23.42 2.53 -1.78
CA GLY A 1037 -22.29 2.39 -2.71
C GLY A 1037 -22.06 0.98 -3.27
N LEU A 1038 -22.96 0.02 -2.99
CA LEU A 1038 -22.89 -1.32 -3.57
C LEU A 1038 -22.92 -1.25 -5.11
N PRO A 1039 -22.09 -2.06 -5.81
CA PRO A 1039 -22.17 -2.19 -7.25
C PRO A 1039 -23.59 -2.50 -7.74
N ALA A 1040 -23.99 -1.88 -8.85
CA ALA A 1040 -25.32 -2.09 -9.43
C ALA A 1040 -25.58 -3.59 -9.68
N GLY A 1041 -26.71 -4.10 -9.16
CA GLY A 1041 -27.07 -5.52 -9.19
C GLY A 1041 -26.79 -6.28 -7.90
N LEU A 1042 -26.06 -5.67 -6.94
CA LEU A 1042 -25.90 -6.17 -5.58
C LEU A 1042 -26.84 -5.45 -4.61
N SER A 1043 -27.26 -6.17 -3.55
CA SER A 1043 -28.07 -5.62 -2.47
C SER A 1043 -27.71 -6.30 -1.14
N ILE A 1044 -27.98 -5.64 -0.02
CA ILE A 1044 -27.83 -6.23 1.32
C ILE A 1044 -29.20 -6.54 1.92
N SER A 1045 -29.36 -7.75 2.45
CA SER A 1045 -30.54 -8.13 3.23
C SER A 1045 -30.48 -7.54 4.64
N ARG A 1046 -31.64 -7.40 5.31
CA ARG A 1046 -31.70 -6.98 6.73
C ARG A 1046 -30.94 -7.90 7.68
N ALA A 1047 -30.61 -9.12 7.26
CA ALA A 1047 -29.82 -10.09 8.03
C ALA A 1047 -28.30 -9.96 7.80
N GLY A 1048 -27.85 -8.99 6.99
CA GLY A 1048 -26.43 -8.73 6.73
C GLY A 1048 -25.83 -9.53 5.59
N ILE A 1049 -26.62 -10.16 4.73
CA ILE A 1049 -26.09 -10.88 3.55
C ILE A 1049 -26.12 -9.96 2.33
N ILE A 1050 -24.95 -9.62 1.78
CA ILE A 1050 -24.82 -8.97 0.48
C ILE A 1050 -24.92 -10.05 -0.61
N SER A 1051 -25.85 -9.87 -1.55
CA SER A 1051 -26.10 -10.85 -2.61
C SER A 1051 -26.55 -10.22 -3.92
N GLY A 1052 -26.43 -10.98 -5.01
CA GLY A 1052 -26.78 -10.56 -6.37
C GLY A 1052 -25.64 -10.82 -7.35
N ALA A 1053 -25.65 -10.13 -8.49
CA ALA A 1053 -24.56 -10.13 -9.45
C ALA A 1053 -24.35 -8.72 -9.99
N ALA A 1054 -23.10 -8.25 -10.01
CA ALA A 1054 -22.81 -6.92 -10.54
C ALA A 1054 -23.04 -6.85 -12.06
N HIS A 1055 -23.65 -5.77 -12.53
CA HIS A 1055 -24.01 -5.60 -13.95
C HIS A 1055 -22.88 -4.99 -14.79
N HIS A 1056 -22.02 -4.19 -14.17
CA HIS A 1056 -20.98 -3.43 -14.85
C HIS A 1056 -19.68 -3.51 -14.07
N ALA A 1057 -18.56 -3.33 -14.77
CA ALA A 1057 -17.25 -3.22 -14.16
C ALA A 1057 -17.03 -1.80 -13.63
N GLY A 1058 -16.24 -1.67 -12.58
CA GLY A 1058 -15.96 -0.41 -11.91
C GLY A 1058 -15.57 -0.62 -10.46
N THR A 1059 -14.96 0.42 -9.88
CA THR A 1059 -14.55 0.43 -8.49
C THR A 1059 -15.40 1.45 -7.73
N GLY A 1060 -15.86 1.09 -6.53
CA GLY A 1060 -16.67 1.98 -5.71
C GLY A 1060 -16.41 1.77 -4.23
N THR A 1061 -16.63 2.84 -3.45
CA THR A 1061 -16.59 2.77 -1.98
C THR A 1061 -17.94 2.31 -1.46
N VAL A 1062 -17.94 1.21 -0.71
CA VAL A 1062 -19.12 0.60 -0.09
C VAL A 1062 -19.08 0.90 1.41
N THR A 1063 -20.20 1.37 1.97
CA THR A 1063 -20.38 1.48 3.42
C THR A 1063 -21.51 0.56 3.85
N VAL A 1064 -21.22 -0.33 4.79
CA VAL A 1064 -22.22 -1.18 5.44
C VAL A 1064 -22.48 -0.66 6.84
N THR A 1065 -23.74 -0.52 7.20
CA THR A 1065 -24.20 -0.09 8.53
C THR A 1065 -24.95 -1.24 9.20
N ALA A 1066 -24.62 -1.55 10.45
CA ALA A 1066 -25.41 -2.42 11.30
C ALA A 1066 -26.00 -1.60 12.44
N THR A 1067 -27.28 -1.79 12.73
CA THR A 1067 -28.02 -1.05 13.76
C THR A 1067 -28.69 -2.02 14.72
N ASP A 1068 -28.61 -1.75 16.01
CA ASP A 1068 -29.32 -2.53 17.04
C ASP A 1068 -30.73 -1.98 17.33
N ALA A 1069 -31.48 -2.69 18.17
CA ALA A 1069 -32.85 -2.30 18.53
C ALA A 1069 -32.93 -0.98 19.34
N GLY A 1070 -31.83 -0.56 19.97
CA GLY A 1070 -31.70 0.71 20.67
C GLY A 1070 -31.34 1.88 19.74
N GLY A 1071 -31.07 1.60 18.47
CA GLY A 1071 -30.69 2.59 17.46
C GLY A 1071 -29.20 2.93 17.44
N ALA A 1072 -28.35 2.23 18.20
CA ALA A 1072 -26.90 2.35 18.06
C ALA A 1072 -26.48 1.69 16.74
N ALA A 1073 -25.56 2.32 16.00
CA ALA A 1073 -25.21 1.87 14.66
C ALA A 1073 -23.71 1.95 14.39
N GLY A 1074 -23.11 0.85 13.95
CA GLY A 1074 -21.70 0.80 13.54
C GLY A 1074 -21.58 0.72 12.03
N THR A 1075 -20.47 1.21 11.48
CA THR A 1075 -20.19 1.15 10.04
C THR A 1075 -18.86 0.51 9.72
N ALA A 1076 -18.79 -0.15 8.56
CA ALA A 1076 -17.55 -0.54 7.90
C ALA A 1076 -17.55 -0.02 6.47
N THR A 1077 -16.48 0.68 6.09
CA THR A 1077 -16.30 1.24 4.75
C THR A 1077 -15.11 0.55 4.08
N PHE A 1078 -15.27 0.13 2.83
CA PHE A 1078 -14.24 -0.57 2.05
C PHE A 1078 -14.44 -0.37 0.55
N VAL A 1079 -13.42 -0.67 -0.24
CA VAL A 1079 -13.50 -0.63 -1.71
C VAL A 1079 -14.04 -1.95 -2.25
N TRP A 1080 -14.92 -1.88 -3.25
CA TRP A 1080 -15.35 -3.02 -4.05
C TRP A 1080 -15.05 -2.79 -5.53
N THR A 1081 -14.17 -3.61 -6.10
CA THR A 1081 -13.90 -3.61 -7.55
C THR A 1081 -14.64 -4.73 -8.26
N THR A 1082 -15.42 -4.35 -9.25
CA THR A 1082 -16.05 -5.28 -10.19
C THR A 1082 -15.23 -5.34 -11.46
N THR A 1083 -14.66 -6.51 -11.74
CA THR A 1083 -13.72 -6.69 -12.85
C THR A 1083 -14.45 -7.25 -14.07
N LYS A 1084 -14.07 -6.82 -15.28
CA LYS A 1084 -14.54 -7.51 -16.49
C LYS A 1084 -14.03 -8.95 -16.43
N ALA A 1085 -14.86 -9.91 -16.85
CA ALA A 1085 -14.39 -11.29 -16.97
C ALA A 1085 -13.11 -11.29 -17.83
N ALA A 1086 -12.05 -11.93 -17.34
CA ALA A 1086 -10.80 -12.02 -18.07
C ALA A 1086 -11.10 -12.59 -19.47
N ASP A 1087 -10.76 -11.83 -20.51
CA ASP A 1087 -10.57 -12.44 -21.83
C ASP A 1087 -9.50 -13.51 -21.61
N ARG A 1088 -9.92 -14.78 -21.58
CA ARG A 1088 -8.98 -15.90 -21.51
C ARG A 1088 -7.93 -15.64 -22.58
N PRO A 1089 -6.61 -15.67 -22.27
CA PRO A 1089 -5.61 -15.55 -23.30
C PRO A 1089 -5.95 -16.59 -24.36
N ARG A 1090 -6.18 -16.16 -25.61
CA ARG A 1090 -6.21 -17.12 -26.71
C ARG A 1090 -4.84 -17.76 -26.70
N ALA A 1091 -4.81 -19.07 -26.47
CA ALA A 1091 -3.65 -19.86 -26.77
C ALA A 1091 -3.49 -19.81 -28.30
N ASP A 1092 -2.71 -18.85 -28.78
CA ASP A 1092 -2.24 -18.87 -30.16
C ASP A 1092 -1.15 -19.95 -30.22
N HIS A 1093 -1.43 -20.93 -31.08
CA HIS A 1093 -0.63 -22.14 -31.36
C HIS A 1093 0.72 -21.83 -32.01
#